data_AF-G8LFK9-F1
#
_entry.id   AF-G8LFK9-F1
#
_cell.length_a   1.000
_cell.length_b   1.000
_cell.length_c   1.000
_cell.angle_alpha   90.00
_cell.angle_beta   90.00
_cell.angle_gamma   90.00
#
_symmetry.space_group_name_H-M   'P 1'
#
loop_
_entity.id
_entity.type
_entity.pdbx_description
1 polymer ?
#
loop_
_entity_poly.entity_id
_entity_poly.type
_entity_poly.pdbx_seq_one_letter_code
_entity_poly.pdbx_strand_id
1 'polypeptide(L)'
;MFRPYCRFNIEHCVKKITGYSMVPLTFLRKKATRSVPLLLAALIFAGCGTQAPDQSTAHLQGSAQADSGFYLQQMSQSSNDTKTNWQLLAIRALLKEGKTQQAAELFNQLPKDLNDVQRREQSLLSAELKVALKDYDAAKKILGDIDVSALDKNQQARFWQAGITAEQGRPSLTLLRALIAQEPLLGGADKQKNIDATWQALASMTQEQARALVINADENVLQGWLDLQQMWFNNRNDPKMLKAGITDWQTRYPQNPGAKMLPTQLVNVQNFKPASTSKIALLLPLNGQAAVFGRTIQQGFEAAKNGTTPVTGSAVPTQAAQAANVNDVVSPSAAETSDLTTAQTPAQGTMQNPVTAPKTPATTTPAPAETQAAPATDAASEQPQPQNVQPATPAPAETQAAPAADTASEQPQPQNVQPAQPAEQTAQPAAQTPSVATTSANPGAELKIYDTSSKPLDQVLAQVQQDGASIVVGPLLKNNVEELMKSNTTLNVLALNQPEQVQNRANICYFALSPEDEARDAARHIHEQGKQAPLLLIPRSTLGDRVANAFADEWQKLGGGIVLQQKFGSASELRAGVNGGAGIALNGSPVSASLPQQQSVTIGGLSIPAPPTDAQISGGGKVDAAYIVATPQEIAFIKPMIAMRNGSQSGATLYASSRSAQGTAGPDFRLEMDGLQYSEIPMLAGSNPALMQQALSTVRNDYSLARLYAMGVDAWALANHFTQMRQVPGFELNGNTGDLTATQDCVINRKLSWLKYQQGQIVPAS
;
A
#
# COMPACT_ATOMS: atom_id res chain seq x y z
N MET A 1 -9.31 43.71 7.19
CA MET A 1 -9.77 44.71 8.18
C MET A 1 -11.26 44.94 7.96
N PHE A 2 -12.07 44.74 9.00
CA PHE A 2 -13.51 45.05 9.15
C PHE A 2 -14.58 44.40 8.24
N ARG A 3 -15.29 43.43 8.84
CA ARG A 3 -16.76 43.21 8.78
C ARG A 3 -17.52 44.35 9.51
N PRO A 4 -18.87 44.37 9.70
CA PRO A 4 -20.03 43.70 9.05
C PRO A 4 -21.23 44.66 8.84
N TYR A 5 -22.40 44.18 8.37
CA TYR A 5 -23.71 44.64 8.88
C TYR A 5 -24.80 43.56 8.81
N CYS A 6 -25.53 43.43 9.92
CA CYS A 6 -26.79 42.70 10.10
C CYS A 6 -27.99 43.58 9.66
N ARG A 7 -29.11 42.98 9.21
CA ARG A 7 -30.38 42.79 9.97
C ARG A 7 -31.60 42.61 9.05
N PHE A 8 -32.50 41.75 9.56
CA PHE A 8 -33.84 41.37 9.11
C PHE A 8 -34.86 42.53 9.08
N ASN A 9 -35.89 42.42 8.23
CA ASN A 9 -37.17 43.13 8.35
C ASN A 9 -38.38 42.23 7.99
N ILE A 10 -39.55 42.63 8.48
CA ILE A 10 -40.75 41.89 8.88
C ILE A 10 -41.93 41.99 7.85
N GLU A 11 -42.84 41.00 7.90
CA GLU A 11 -44.28 40.99 7.53
C GLU A 11 -44.80 40.95 6.06
N HIS A 12 -45.56 39.90 5.74
CA HIS A 12 -47.00 39.96 5.36
C HIS A 12 -47.61 38.55 5.13
N CYS A 13 -48.81 38.26 5.66
CA CYS A 13 -50.05 37.92 4.89
C CYS A 13 -51.21 37.34 5.76
N VAL A 14 -52.10 38.22 6.23
CA VAL A 14 -53.58 38.31 6.04
C VAL A 14 -54.53 37.07 6.04
N LYS A 15 -55.47 37.12 7.02
CA LYS A 15 -56.94 36.78 7.09
C LYS A 15 -57.50 35.38 6.74
N LYS A 16 -58.37 34.85 7.64
CA LYS A 16 -59.86 35.00 7.60
C LYS A 16 -60.63 34.29 8.75
N ILE A 17 -61.63 35.01 9.29
CA ILE A 17 -63.00 34.59 9.76
C ILE A 17 -63.11 33.71 11.04
N THR A 18 -64.10 33.78 11.94
CA THR A 18 -65.07 34.74 12.52
C THR A 18 -65.74 33.95 13.67
N GLY A 19 -66.08 34.57 14.81
CA GLY A 19 -67.27 34.16 15.59
C GLY A 19 -67.16 33.97 17.12
N TYR A 20 -67.81 34.90 17.85
CA TYR A 20 -68.40 34.78 19.21
C TYR A 20 -67.41 34.72 20.40
N SER A 21 -67.56 35.46 21.52
CA SER A 21 -68.62 36.36 22.01
C SER A 21 -68.07 37.29 23.11
N MET A 22 -68.73 38.44 23.24
CA MET A 22 -68.83 39.45 24.32
C MET A 22 -68.63 38.93 25.78
N VAL A 23 -68.24 39.68 26.83
CA VAL A 23 -68.15 41.12 27.14
C VAL A 23 -67.34 41.30 28.47
N PRO A 24 -66.79 42.49 28.75
CA PRO A 24 -65.86 42.77 29.86
C PRO A 24 -66.56 43.31 31.11
N LEU A 25 -65.92 43.30 32.30
CA LEU A 25 -66.22 44.32 33.30
C LEU A 25 -65.10 44.56 34.32
N THR A 26 -64.79 45.84 34.42
CA THR A 26 -63.97 46.63 35.36
C THR A 26 -64.37 46.48 36.83
N PHE A 27 -63.43 46.62 37.78
CA PHE A 27 -63.38 47.78 38.69
C PHE A 27 -62.33 47.71 39.85
N LEU A 28 -61.69 48.86 40.05
CA LEU A 28 -61.29 49.55 41.30
C LEU A 28 -60.16 49.07 42.23
N ARG A 29 -59.15 49.96 42.26
CA ARG A 29 -58.20 50.34 43.32
C ARG A 29 -58.72 50.18 44.77
N LYS A 30 -57.85 49.72 45.68
CA LYS A 30 -57.17 50.58 46.69
C LYS A 30 -56.11 49.80 47.48
N LYS A 31 -55.05 50.52 47.86
CA LYS A 31 -53.87 50.06 48.61
C LYS A 31 -54.16 49.89 50.11
N ALA A 32 -53.32 49.03 50.69
CA ALA A 32 -52.97 48.86 52.11
C ALA A 32 -53.94 48.03 52.95
N THR A 33 -53.51 46.83 53.35
CA THR A 33 -53.00 46.56 54.72
C THR A 33 -52.40 45.15 54.80
N ARG A 34 -51.16 45.10 55.29
CA ARG A 34 -50.41 44.02 55.97
C ARG A 34 -50.95 42.58 55.90
N SER A 35 -50.13 41.73 55.29
CA SER A 35 -49.55 40.49 55.85
C SER A 35 -50.38 39.74 56.90
N VAL A 36 -50.91 38.56 56.53
CA VAL A 36 -50.90 37.31 57.36
C VAL A 36 -51.46 36.04 56.66
N PRO A 37 -52.21 36.03 55.52
CA PRO A 37 -52.66 34.75 54.95
C PRO A 37 -51.81 34.21 53.77
N LEU A 38 -50.73 34.88 53.36
CA LEU A 38 -49.92 34.45 52.19
C LEU A 38 -48.90 33.34 52.48
N LEU A 39 -48.72 32.92 53.75
CA LEU A 39 -47.87 31.77 54.09
C LEU A 39 -48.61 30.44 54.05
N LEU A 40 -49.94 30.42 53.93
CA LEU A 40 -50.72 29.16 53.88
C LEU A 40 -51.07 28.70 52.46
N ALA A 41 -51.02 29.57 51.45
CA ALA A 41 -51.29 29.22 50.05
C ALA A 41 -50.04 28.71 49.29
N ALA A 42 -48.83 28.92 49.82
CA ALA A 42 -47.59 28.40 49.22
C ALA A 42 -47.31 26.93 49.54
N LEU A 43 -48.04 26.33 50.49
CA LEU A 43 -47.86 24.93 50.89
C LEU A 43 -48.77 23.93 50.14
N ILE A 44 -49.70 24.39 49.30
CA ILE A 44 -50.63 23.49 48.56
C ILE A 44 -50.25 23.34 47.07
N PHE A 45 -49.29 24.12 46.55
CA PHE A 45 -48.73 23.89 45.19
C PHE A 45 -47.44 23.07 45.16
N ALA A 46 -46.94 22.59 46.31
CA ALA A 46 -45.81 21.66 46.40
C ALA A 46 -46.26 20.18 46.34
N GLY A 47 -47.26 19.85 45.53
CA GLY A 47 -47.93 18.55 45.59
C GLY A 47 -48.54 18.08 44.28
N CYS A 48 -47.89 18.33 43.14
CA CYS A 48 -48.08 17.58 41.88
C CYS A 48 -46.87 17.87 40.99
N GLY A 49 -45.74 17.22 41.26
CA GLY A 49 -44.67 17.11 40.28
C GLY A 49 -45.11 16.13 39.20
N THR A 50 -45.68 16.63 38.10
CA THR A 50 -45.79 15.84 36.88
C THR A 50 -44.38 15.60 36.36
N GLN A 51 -43.81 14.45 36.69
CA GLN A 51 -42.55 14.00 36.09
C GLN A 51 -42.73 13.99 34.57
N ALA A 52 -41.83 14.65 33.85
CA ALA A 52 -41.75 14.51 32.40
C ALA A 52 -41.64 13.01 32.06
N PRO A 53 -42.30 12.52 30.99
CA PRO A 53 -42.23 11.12 30.62
C PRO A 53 -40.77 10.69 30.42
N ASP A 54 -40.35 9.62 31.11
CA ASP A 54 -39.00 9.08 31.05
C ASP A 54 -38.69 8.60 29.62
N GLN A 55 -37.84 9.34 28.90
CA GLN A 55 -37.40 8.99 27.54
C GLN A 55 -36.20 8.05 27.51
N SER A 56 -35.57 7.75 28.67
CA SER A 56 -34.33 6.98 28.74
C SER A 56 -34.50 5.54 28.23
N THR A 57 -35.64 4.91 28.47
CA THR A 57 -35.99 3.56 27.96
C THR A 57 -36.14 3.53 26.44
N ALA A 58 -36.75 4.55 25.85
CA ALA A 58 -36.87 4.69 24.40
C ALA A 58 -35.50 4.90 23.74
N HIS A 59 -34.62 5.67 24.38
CA HIS A 59 -33.24 5.83 23.93
C HIS A 59 -32.40 4.57 24.09
N LEU A 60 -32.62 3.78 25.15
CA LEU A 60 -31.93 2.52 25.39
C LEU A 60 -32.22 1.49 24.28
N GLN A 61 -33.45 1.46 23.79
CA GLN A 61 -33.89 0.58 22.68
C GLN A 61 -33.65 1.20 21.29
N GLY A 62 -33.26 2.48 21.23
CA GLY A 62 -33.00 3.23 20.01
C GLY A 62 -31.51 3.44 19.74
N SER A 63 -31.20 4.20 18.69
CA SER A 63 -29.84 4.64 18.44
C SER A 63 -29.42 5.71 19.45
N ALA A 64 -28.24 5.57 20.04
CA ALA A 64 -27.64 6.63 20.86
C ALA A 64 -27.22 7.77 19.93
N GLN A 65 -28.00 8.86 19.94
CA GLN A 65 -27.85 10.00 19.05
C GLN A 65 -26.94 11.11 19.62
N ALA A 66 -26.70 11.10 20.93
CA ALA A 66 -25.88 12.11 21.61
C ALA A 66 -24.49 11.57 21.99
N ASP A 67 -23.60 12.47 22.37
CA ASP A 67 -22.27 12.12 22.87
C ASP A 67 -22.30 11.66 24.34
N SER A 68 -21.18 11.12 24.80
CA SER A 68 -20.99 10.66 26.18
C SER A 68 -21.19 11.78 27.21
N GLY A 69 -20.83 13.02 26.86
CA GLY A 69 -20.98 14.18 27.74
C GLY A 69 -22.44 14.47 28.08
N PHE A 70 -23.31 14.45 27.06
CA PHE A 70 -24.75 14.60 27.23
C PHE A 70 -25.32 13.51 28.16
N TYR A 71 -24.99 12.23 27.91
CA TYR A 71 -25.53 11.13 28.72
C TYR A 71 -25.01 11.13 30.16
N LEU A 72 -23.75 11.49 30.39
CA LEU A 72 -23.18 11.66 31.72
C LEU A 72 -23.86 12.80 32.50
N GLN A 73 -24.17 13.90 31.82
CA GLN A 73 -24.92 14.99 32.43
C GLN A 73 -26.34 14.56 32.83
N GLN A 74 -27.06 13.86 31.93
CA GLN A 74 -28.39 13.33 32.25
C GLN A 74 -28.36 12.32 33.41
N MET A 75 -27.32 11.48 33.45
CA MET A 75 -27.10 10.53 34.55
C MET A 75 -26.94 11.26 35.90
N SER A 76 -26.20 12.38 35.95
CA SER A 76 -26.00 13.16 37.19
C SER A 76 -27.28 13.83 37.72
N GLN A 77 -28.25 14.10 36.84
CA GLN A 77 -29.50 14.78 37.16
C GLN A 77 -30.66 13.81 37.43
N SER A 78 -30.42 12.50 37.23
CA SER A 78 -31.42 11.45 37.34
C SER A 78 -31.23 10.61 38.60
N SER A 79 -32.29 9.91 39.01
CA SER A 79 -32.27 8.96 40.13
C SER A 79 -32.87 7.61 39.72
N ASN A 80 -32.59 6.57 40.51
CA ASN A 80 -33.15 5.21 40.35
C ASN A 80 -32.94 4.62 38.94
N ASP A 81 -33.92 3.92 38.39
CA ASP A 81 -33.83 3.21 37.11
C ASP A 81 -33.48 4.12 35.92
N THR A 82 -33.99 5.35 35.92
CA THR A 82 -33.66 6.36 34.90
C THR A 82 -32.17 6.68 34.91
N LYS A 83 -31.54 6.76 36.10
CA LYS A 83 -30.08 6.95 36.22
C LYS A 83 -29.32 5.77 35.61
N THR A 84 -29.76 4.53 35.88
CA THR A 84 -29.14 3.32 35.32
C THR A 84 -29.25 3.28 33.79
N ASN A 85 -30.39 3.69 33.22
CA ASN A 85 -30.56 3.77 31.77
C ASN A 85 -29.60 4.80 31.14
N TRP A 86 -29.47 5.98 31.75
CA TRP A 86 -28.49 6.99 31.30
C TRP A 86 -27.04 6.52 31.46
N GLN A 87 -26.75 5.76 32.51
CA GLN A 87 -25.42 5.15 32.72
C GLN A 87 -25.08 4.17 31.60
N LEU A 88 -26.01 3.26 31.24
CA LEU A 88 -25.83 2.32 30.12
C LEU A 88 -25.66 3.06 28.77
N LEU A 89 -26.43 4.12 28.53
CA LEU A 89 -26.29 4.98 27.34
C LEU A 89 -24.94 5.71 27.31
N ALA A 90 -24.47 6.20 28.46
CA ALA A 90 -23.16 6.83 28.58
C ALA A 90 -22.03 5.83 28.28
N ILE A 91 -22.09 4.61 28.82
CA ILE A 91 -21.12 3.54 28.50
C ILE A 91 -21.11 3.27 27.00
N ARG A 92 -22.29 3.12 26.38
CA ARG A 92 -22.43 2.91 24.93
C ARG A 92 -21.76 4.02 24.12
N ALA A 93 -22.00 5.27 24.48
CA ALA A 93 -21.40 6.43 23.81
C ALA A 93 -19.88 6.51 24.04
N LEU A 94 -19.40 6.22 25.25
CA LEU A 94 -17.97 6.17 25.57
C LEU A 94 -17.24 5.11 24.73
N LEU A 95 -17.82 3.93 24.57
CA LEU A 95 -17.27 2.88 23.72
C LEU A 95 -17.21 3.31 22.25
N LYS A 96 -18.27 3.95 21.74
CA LYS A 96 -18.31 4.50 20.37
C LYS A 96 -17.28 5.61 20.15
N GLU A 97 -16.98 6.39 21.18
CA GLU A 97 -15.96 7.44 21.18
C GLU A 97 -14.53 6.93 21.41
N GLY A 98 -14.34 5.62 21.64
CA GLY A 98 -13.04 5.02 21.93
C GLY A 98 -12.50 5.26 23.34
N LYS A 99 -13.33 5.77 24.26
CA LYS A 99 -12.99 6.05 25.66
C LYS A 99 -13.14 4.79 26.53
N THR A 100 -12.45 3.71 26.16
CA THR A 100 -12.65 2.37 26.73
C THR A 100 -12.42 2.29 28.24
N GLN A 101 -11.42 2.98 28.78
CA GLN A 101 -11.13 2.96 30.22
C GLN A 101 -12.25 3.60 31.05
N GLN A 102 -12.76 4.76 30.61
CA GLN A 102 -13.90 5.43 31.26
C GLN A 102 -15.16 4.58 31.15
N ALA A 103 -15.37 3.92 30.00
CA ALA A 103 -16.47 2.98 29.83
C ALA A 103 -16.36 1.80 30.82
N ALA A 104 -15.17 1.24 31.02
CA ALA A 104 -14.92 0.14 31.96
C ALA A 104 -15.19 0.55 33.42
N GLU A 105 -14.69 1.73 33.82
CA GLU A 105 -14.93 2.29 35.15
C GLU A 105 -16.42 2.50 35.41
N LEU A 106 -17.13 3.11 34.45
CA LEU A 106 -18.56 3.37 34.56
C LEU A 106 -19.38 2.08 34.53
N PHE A 107 -18.93 1.07 33.78
CA PHE A 107 -19.54 -0.27 33.74
C PHE A 107 -19.42 -1.00 35.08
N ASN A 108 -18.26 -0.92 35.73
CA ASN A 108 -18.03 -1.52 37.05
C ASN A 108 -18.86 -0.87 38.17
N GLN A 109 -19.41 0.33 37.93
CA GLN A 109 -20.27 1.05 38.85
C GLN A 109 -21.77 0.77 38.63
N LEU A 110 -22.13 -0.17 37.74
CA LEU A 110 -23.53 -0.52 37.51
C LEU A 110 -24.15 -1.16 38.77
N PRO A 111 -25.41 -0.82 39.12
CA PRO A 111 -26.13 -1.48 40.22
C PRO A 111 -26.25 -2.99 40.00
N LYS A 112 -26.31 -3.76 41.09
CA LYS A 112 -26.52 -5.22 41.02
C LYS A 112 -27.96 -5.59 40.67
N ASP A 113 -28.91 -4.75 41.08
CA ASP A 113 -30.34 -4.97 40.87
C ASP A 113 -30.78 -4.33 39.54
N LEU A 114 -30.54 -5.03 38.43
CA LEU A 114 -30.95 -4.62 37.09
C LEU A 114 -32.25 -5.33 36.67
N ASN A 115 -33.16 -4.57 36.07
CA ASN A 115 -34.33 -5.14 35.38
C ASN A 115 -33.93 -5.86 34.08
N ASP A 116 -34.84 -6.62 33.48
CA ASP A 116 -34.52 -7.48 32.33
C ASP A 116 -34.01 -6.70 31.11
N VAL A 117 -34.55 -5.51 30.86
CA VAL A 117 -34.13 -4.64 29.73
C VAL A 117 -32.70 -4.14 29.96
N GLN A 118 -32.42 -3.67 31.18
CA GLN A 118 -31.10 -3.22 31.58
C GLN A 118 -30.07 -4.36 31.56
N ARG A 119 -30.45 -5.57 32.00
CA ARG A 119 -29.58 -6.75 32.02
C ARG A 119 -29.19 -7.20 30.62
N ARG A 120 -30.13 -7.18 29.66
CA ARG A 120 -29.84 -7.46 28.24
C ARG A 120 -28.85 -6.46 27.67
N GLU A 121 -29.09 -5.17 27.91
CA GLU A 121 -28.18 -4.12 27.44
C GLU A 121 -26.80 -4.21 28.11
N GLN A 122 -26.75 -4.49 29.42
CA GLN A 122 -25.52 -4.68 30.16
C GLN A 122 -24.71 -5.87 29.63
N SER A 123 -25.36 -6.97 29.25
CA SER A 123 -24.70 -8.14 28.66
C SER A 123 -24.06 -7.81 27.31
N LEU A 124 -24.79 -7.09 26.44
CA LEU A 124 -24.26 -6.63 25.16
C LEU A 124 -23.10 -5.64 25.32
N LEU A 125 -23.24 -4.65 26.22
CA LEU A 125 -22.16 -3.70 26.53
C LEU A 125 -20.93 -4.39 27.14
N SER A 126 -21.12 -5.49 27.87
CA SER A 126 -20.01 -6.29 28.39
C SER A 126 -19.18 -6.89 27.25
N ALA A 127 -19.84 -7.47 26.24
CA ALA A 127 -19.17 -7.98 25.06
C ALA A 127 -18.46 -6.87 24.27
N GLU A 128 -19.13 -5.74 24.03
CA GLU A 128 -18.54 -4.59 23.33
C GLU A 128 -17.32 -4.01 24.07
N LEU A 129 -17.39 -3.95 25.40
CA LEU A 129 -16.26 -3.53 26.23
C LEU A 129 -15.09 -4.50 26.10
N LYS A 130 -15.34 -5.82 26.11
CA LYS A 130 -14.30 -6.83 25.90
C LYS A 130 -13.66 -6.73 24.52
N VAL A 131 -14.45 -6.50 23.47
CA VAL A 131 -13.94 -6.20 22.12
C VAL A 131 -13.06 -4.95 22.14
N ALA A 132 -13.51 -3.86 22.80
CA ALA A 132 -12.75 -2.61 22.89
C ALA A 132 -11.45 -2.75 23.69
N LEU A 133 -11.42 -3.67 24.67
CA LEU A 133 -10.23 -4.05 25.43
C LEU A 133 -9.33 -5.07 24.71
N LYS A 134 -9.70 -5.50 23.50
CA LYS A 134 -9.02 -6.54 22.69
C LYS A 134 -8.99 -7.93 23.35
N ASP A 135 -9.89 -8.18 24.30
CA ASP A 135 -10.11 -9.47 24.94
C ASP A 135 -11.22 -10.23 24.18
N TYR A 136 -10.85 -10.69 22.98
CA TYR A 136 -11.81 -11.23 22.01
C TYR A 136 -12.38 -12.59 22.42
N ASP A 137 -11.61 -13.43 23.11
CA ASP A 137 -12.10 -14.73 23.57
C ASP A 137 -13.18 -14.56 24.66
N ALA A 138 -12.97 -13.63 25.59
CA ALA A 138 -14.01 -13.28 26.56
C ALA A 138 -15.24 -12.68 25.87
N ALA A 139 -15.05 -11.82 24.87
CA ALA A 139 -16.16 -11.26 24.09
C ALA A 139 -16.99 -12.36 23.42
N LYS A 140 -16.34 -13.32 22.74
CA LYS A 140 -17.03 -14.44 22.08
C LYS A 140 -17.80 -15.30 23.06
N LYS A 141 -17.24 -15.57 24.25
CA LYS A 141 -17.93 -16.30 25.31
C LYS A 141 -19.21 -15.58 25.74
N ILE A 142 -19.12 -14.28 26.02
CA ILE A 142 -20.29 -13.48 26.42
C ILE A 142 -21.34 -13.45 25.31
N LEU A 143 -20.92 -13.26 24.05
CA LEU A 143 -21.83 -13.24 22.91
C LEU A 143 -22.55 -14.60 22.71
N GLY A 144 -21.88 -15.72 23.02
CA GLY A 144 -22.47 -17.05 22.95
C GLY A 144 -23.59 -17.30 23.97
N ASP A 145 -23.61 -16.55 25.08
CA ASP A 145 -24.62 -16.68 26.14
C ASP A 145 -25.85 -15.76 25.90
N ILE A 146 -25.79 -14.86 24.91
CA ILE A 146 -26.87 -13.91 24.63
C ILE A 146 -27.89 -14.52 23.66
N ASP A 147 -29.17 -14.52 24.06
CA ASP A 147 -30.28 -14.84 23.17
C ASP A 147 -30.56 -13.66 22.21
N VAL A 148 -30.13 -13.83 20.95
CA VAL A 148 -30.29 -12.84 19.88
C VAL A 148 -31.76 -12.54 19.57
N SER A 149 -32.66 -13.51 19.75
CA SER A 149 -34.08 -13.34 19.43
C SER A 149 -34.80 -12.40 20.41
N ALA A 150 -34.25 -12.24 21.61
CA ALA A 150 -34.74 -11.32 22.63
C ALA A 150 -34.23 -9.87 22.47
N LEU A 151 -33.33 -9.62 21.51
CA LEU A 151 -32.77 -8.30 21.24
C LEU A 151 -33.61 -7.52 20.22
N ASP A 152 -33.70 -6.20 20.38
CA ASP A 152 -34.27 -5.33 19.35
C ASP A 152 -33.35 -5.19 18.12
N LYS A 153 -33.83 -4.62 17.02
CA LYS A 153 -33.06 -4.51 15.76
C LYS A 153 -31.74 -3.74 15.92
N ASN A 154 -31.71 -2.70 16.75
CA ASN A 154 -30.49 -1.93 17.00
C ASN A 154 -29.47 -2.75 17.80
N GLN A 155 -29.95 -3.43 18.85
CA GLN A 155 -29.16 -4.35 19.65
C GLN A 155 -28.62 -5.52 18.83
N GLN A 156 -29.42 -6.10 17.93
CA GLN A 156 -28.96 -7.15 17.01
C GLN A 156 -27.83 -6.65 16.09
N ALA A 157 -27.96 -5.45 15.52
CA ALA A 157 -26.93 -4.89 14.64
C ALA A 157 -25.58 -4.73 15.38
N ARG A 158 -25.64 -4.28 16.64
CA ARG A 158 -24.50 -4.15 17.54
C ARG A 158 -23.92 -5.48 17.98
N PHE A 159 -24.77 -6.45 18.32
CA PHE A 159 -24.39 -7.81 18.66
C PHE A 159 -23.56 -8.45 17.53
N TRP A 160 -24.08 -8.40 16.30
CA TRP A 160 -23.37 -8.94 15.15
C TRP A 160 -22.08 -8.17 14.86
N GLN A 161 -22.08 -6.84 15.02
CA GLN A 161 -20.87 -6.04 14.87
C GLN A 161 -19.77 -6.44 15.85
N ALA A 162 -20.11 -6.64 17.12
CA ALA A 162 -19.18 -7.09 18.15
C ALA A 162 -18.61 -8.48 17.83
N GLY A 163 -19.47 -9.40 17.36
CA GLY A 163 -19.05 -10.73 16.91
C GLY A 163 -18.09 -10.68 15.72
N ILE A 164 -18.42 -9.88 14.69
CA ILE A 164 -17.57 -9.68 13.51
C ILE A 164 -16.19 -9.14 13.90
N THR A 165 -16.15 -8.13 14.78
CA THR A 165 -14.88 -7.57 15.27
C THR A 165 -14.09 -8.59 16.09
N ALA A 166 -14.76 -9.44 16.88
CA ALA A 166 -14.11 -10.48 17.68
C ALA A 166 -13.48 -11.59 16.82
N GLU A 167 -13.93 -11.81 15.59
CA GLU A 167 -13.32 -12.75 14.65
C GLU A 167 -12.02 -12.24 14.01
N GLN A 168 -11.67 -10.96 14.20
CA GLN A 168 -10.40 -10.36 13.71
C GLN A 168 -10.16 -10.51 12.20
N GLY A 169 -11.23 -10.63 11.39
CA GLY A 169 -11.11 -10.86 9.96
C GLY A 169 -10.58 -12.24 9.57
N ARG A 170 -10.46 -13.18 10.53
CA ARG A 170 -10.12 -14.58 10.24
C ARG A 170 -11.33 -15.24 9.55
N PRO A 171 -11.19 -15.77 8.33
CA PRO A 171 -12.29 -16.43 7.66
C PRO A 171 -12.77 -17.65 8.45
N SER A 172 -14.02 -17.61 8.90
CA SER A 172 -14.64 -18.67 9.70
C SER A 172 -16.13 -18.76 9.41
N LEU A 173 -16.72 -19.94 9.67
CA LEU A 173 -18.18 -20.11 9.54
C LEU A 173 -18.93 -19.13 10.45
N THR A 174 -18.40 -18.88 11.65
CA THR A 174 -18.94 -17.92 12.61
C THR A 174 -18.96 -16.51 12.04
N LEU A 175 -17.86 -16.08 11.42
CA LEU A 175 -17.77 -14.77 10.76
C LEU A 175 -18.78 -14.65 9.62
N LEU A 176 -18.88 -15.65 8.75
CA LEU A 176 -19.81 -15.65 7.63
C LEU A 176 -21.27 -15.56 8.09
N ARG A 177 -21.65 -16.37 9.09
CA ARG A 177 -23.00 -16.32 9.68
C ARG A 177 -23.30 -14.95 10.29
N ALA A 178 -22.34 -14.36 11.00
CA ALA A 178 -22.52 -13.04 11.59
C ALA A 178 -22.71 -11.95 10.54
N LEU A 179 -21.91 -11.94 9.46
CA LEU A 179 -22.05 -10.99 8.35
C LEU A 179 -23.39 -11.17 7.61
N ILE A 180 -23.81 -12.40 7.36
CA ILE A 180 -25.10 -12.71 6.72
C ILE A 180 -26.27 -12.26 7.60
N ALA A 181 -26.19 -12.47 8.92
CA ALA A 181 -27.23 -12.07 9.86
C ALA A 181 -27.30 -10.56 10.08
N GLN A 182 -26.17 -9.84 9.96
CA GLN A 182 -26.13 -8.38 10.07
C GLN A 182 -26.70 -7.67 8.83
N GLU A 183 -26.50 -8.25 7.64
CA GLU A 183 -26.90 -7.68 6.35
C GLU A 183 -28.33 -7.08 6.29
N PRO A 184 -29.40 -7.77 6.73
CA PRO A 184 -30.77 -7.24 6.64
C PRO A 184 -31.04 -6.07 7.59
N LEU A 185 -30.15 -5.84 8.57
CA LEU A 185 -30.25 -4.75 9.53
C LEU A 185 -29.59 -3.45 9.01
N LEU A 186 -28.88 -3.53 7.89
CA LEU A 186 -28.09 -2.43 7.32
C LEU A 186 -28.75 -1.84 6.07
N GLY A 187 -28.46 -0.56 5.82
CA GLY A 187 -28.89 0.17 4.63
C GLY A 187 -27.76 0.96 3.97
N GLY A 188 -27.98 1.41 2.74
CA GLY A 188 -27.05 2.28 2.02
C GLY A 188 -25.62 1.73 1.94
N ALA A 189 -24.64 2.58 2.23
CA ALA A 189 -23.22 2.25 2.15
C ALA A 189 -22.79 1.16 3.15
N ASP A 190 -23.41 1.09 4.34
CA ASP A 190 -23.02 0.09 5.34
C ASP A 190 -23.44 -1.33 4.93
N LYS A 191 -24.57 -1.46 4.23
CA LYS A 191 -24.98 -2.72 3.60
C LYS A 191 -23.96 -3.17 2.56
N GLN A 192 -23.45 -2.26 1.72
CA GLN A 192 -22.40 -2.60 0.73
C GLN A 192 -21.12 -3.04 1.41
N LYS A 193 -20.67 -2.34 2.46
CA LYS A 193 -19.48 -2.73 3.23
C LYS A 193 -19.62 -4.14 3.82
N ASN A 194 -20.79 -4.48 4.34
CA ASN A 194 -21.06 -5.82 4.87
C ASN A 194 -21.03 -6.91 3.79
N ILE A 195 -21.60 -6.63 2.61
CA ILE A 195 -21.53 -7.54 1.45
C ILE A 195 -20.08 -7.72 0.99
N ASP A 196 -19.32 -6.62 0.89
CA ASP A 196 -17.91 -6.65 0.50
C ASP A 196 -17.07 -7.43 1.53
N ALA A 197 -17.34 -7.27 2.83
CA ALA A 197 -16.71 -8.03 3.90
C ALA A 197 -17.06 -9.53 3.84
N THR A 198 -18.32 -9.86 3.51
CA THR A 198 -18.76 -11.26 3.30
C THR A 198 -17.98 -11.90 2.17
N TRP A 199 -17.88 -11.19 1.04
CA TRP A 199 -17.10 -11.64 -0.10
C TRP A 199 -15.60 -11.76 0.21
N GLN A 200 -15.03 -10.78 0.90
CA GLN A 200 -13.61 -10.79 1.29
C GLN A 200 -13.27 -11.98 2.19
N ALA A 201 -14.15 -12.31 3.16
CA ALA A 201 -13.98 -13.48 4.01
C ALA A 201 -13.99 -14.77 3.16
N LEU A 202 -14.92 -14.90 2.22
CA LEU A 202 -15.01 -16.08 1.33
C LEU A 202 -13.83 -16.21 0.37
N ALA A 203 -13.43 -15.10 -0.28
CA ALA A 203 -12.37 -15.07 -1.28
C ALA A 203 -10.97 -15.33 -0.67
N SER A 204 -10.82 -15.12 0.64
CA SER A 204 -9.58 -15.42 1.37
C SER A 204 -9.52 -16.84 1.95
N MET A 205 -10.62 -17.59 1.94
CA MET A 205 -10.62 -19.02 2.31
C MET A 205 -10.03 -19.89 1.20
N THR A 206 -9.27 -20.92 1.56
CA THR A 206 -8.86 -21.94 0.58
C THR A 206 -10.06 -22.81 0.17
N GLN A 207 -9.91 -23.53 -0.94
CA GLN A 207 -10.97 -24.42 -1.42
C GLN A 207 -11.23 -25.57 -0.43
N GLU A 208 -10.20 -26.07 0.25
CA GLU A 208 -10.29 -27.09 1.28
C GLU A 208 -11.01 -26.55 2.52
N GLN A 209 -10.66 -25.32 2.95
CA GLN A 209 -11.31 -24.67 4.08
C GLN A 209 -12.80 -24.45 3.83
N ALA A 210 -13.17 -24.00 2.62
CA ALA A 210 -14.56 -23.79 2.24
C ALA A 210 -15.34 -25.12 2.15
N ARG A 211 -14.74 -26.18 1.60
CA ARG A 211 -15.36 -27.52 1.53
C ARG A 211 -15.50 -28.20 2.89
N ALA A 212 -14.64 -27.88 3.85
CA ALA A 212 -14.71 -28.39 5.20
C ALA A 212 -15.83 -27.75 6.04
N LEU A 213 -16.47 -26.68 5.54
CA LEU A 213 -17.58 -26.05 6.24
C LEU A 213 -18.82 -26.96 6.23
N VAL A 214 -19.31 -27.28 7.43
CA VAL A 214 -20.58 -27.97 7.61
C VAL A 214 -21.66 -26.92 7.83
N ILE A 215 -22.52 -26.74 6.82
CA ILE A 215 -23.68 -25.84 6.89
C ILE A 215 -24.97 -26.64 7.08
N ASN A 216 -25.99 -26.01 7.65
CA ASN A 216 -27.30 -26.60 7.76
C ASN A 216 -28.05 -26.54 6.42
N ALA A 217 -28.97 -27.46 6.18
CA ALA A 217 -29.70 -27.58 4.93
C ALA A 217 -30.60 -26.36 4.61
N ASP A 218 -30.98 -25.58 5.63
CA ASP A 218 -31.81 -24.38 5.50
C ASP A 218 -31.01 -23.10 5.22
N GLU A 219 -29.67 -23.13 5.29
CA GLU A 219 -28.78 -21.99 5.07
C GLU A 219 -28.58 -21.66 3.58
N ASN A 220 -29.66 -21.50 2.82
CA ASN A 220 -29.65 -21.27 1.38
C ASN A 220 -28.84 -20.03 0.94
N VAL A 221 -28.82 -18.97 1.77
CA VAL A 221 -28.03 -17.76 1.49
C VAL A 221 -26.54 -18.07 1.60
N LEU A 222 -26.12 -18.81 2.61
CA LEU A 222 -24.74 -19.22 2.80
C LEU A 222 -24.30 -20.20 1.71
N GLN A 223 -25.15 -21.18 1.35
CA GLN A 223 -24.90 -22.07 0.22
C GLN A 223 -24.65 -21.27 -1.07
N GLY A 224 -25.50 -20.29 -1.36
CA GLY A 224 -25.31 -19.41 -2.52
C GLY A 224 -23.95 -18.68 -2.49
N TRP A 225 -23.53 -18.19 -1.33
CA TRP A 225 -22.22 -17.56 -1.17
C TRP A 225 -21.04 -18.53 -1.39
N LEU A 226 -21.16 -19.78 -0.94
CA LEU A 226 -20.14 -20.82 -1.16
C LEU A 226 -20.06 -21.25 -2.62
N ASP A 227 -21.21 -21.35 -3.31
CA ASP A 227 -21.27 -21.63 -4.74
C ASP A 227 -20.61 -20.51 -5.56
N LEU A 228 -20.81 -19.25 -5.16
CA LEU A 228 -20.14 -18.11 -5.80
C LEU A 228 -18.63 -18.19 -5.62
N GLN A 229 -18.18 -18.52 -4.42
CA GLN A 229 -16.77 -18.69 -4.08
C GLN A 229 -16.14 -19.80 -4.93
N GLN A 230 -16.77 -20.97 -5.00
CA GLN A 230 -16.26 -22.08 -5.80
C GLN A 230 -16.20 -21.74 -7.28
N MET A 231 -17.24 -21.10 -7.83
CA MET A 231 -17.27 -20.62 -9.21
C MET A 231 -16.12 -19.63 -9.46
N TRP A 232 -15.89 -18.69 -8.54
CA TRP A 232 -14.79 -17.74 -8.64
C TRP A 232 -13.42 -18.43 -8.64
N PHE A 233 -13.15 -19.33 -7.69
CA PHE A 233 -11.87 -20.03 -7.63
C PHE A 233 -11.58 -20.84 -8.89
N ASN A 234 -12.60 -21.49 -9.46
CA ASN A 234 -12.45 -22.29 -10.67
C ASN A 234 -12.25 -21.45 -11.95
N ASN A 235 -12.77 -20.21 -11.98
CA ASN A 235 -12.83 -19.40 -13.20
C ASN A 235 -12.05 -18.07 -13.11
N ARG A 236 -11.40 -17.75 -11.98
CA ARG A 236 -10.71 -16.45 -11.75
C ARG A 236 -9.64 -16.09 -12.78
N ASN A 237 -9.10 -17.10 -13.49
CA ASN A 237 -8.09 -16.92 -14.52
C ASN A 237 -8.69 -16.69 -15.93
N ASP A 238 -10.01 -16.89 -16.11
CA ASP A 238 -10.73 -16.64 -17.36
C ASP A 238 -11.85 -15.62 -17.13
N PRO A 239 -11.63 -14.34 -17.47
CA PRO A 239 -12.60 -13.27 -17.25
C PRO A 239 -13.93 -13.46 -18.00
N LYS A 240 -13.94 -14.14 -19.16
CA LYS A 240 -15.19 -14.41 -19.91
C LYS A 240 -16.03 -15.45 -19.18
N MET A 241 -15.39 -16.53 -18.73
CA MET A 241 -16.03 -17.56 -17.91
C MET A 241 -16.49 -16.99 -16.58
N LEU A 242 -15.70 -16.12 -15.95
CA LEU A 242 -16.06 -15.49 -14.69
C LEU A 242 -17.28 -14.58 -14.85
N LYS A 243 -17.34 -13.75 -15.91
CA LYS A 243 -18.51 -12.92 -16.21
C LYS A 243 -19.77 -13.76 -16.42
N ALA A 244 -19.68 -14.80 -17.26
CA ALA A 244 -20.78 -15.72 -17.48
C ALA A 244 -21.21 -16.44 -16.19
N GLY A 245 -20.24 -16.90 -15.39
CA GLY A 245 -20.46 -17.57 -14.12
C GLY A 245 -21.13 -16.69 -13.06
N ILE A 246 -20.79 -15.40 -12.99
CA ILE A 246 -21.48 -14.46 -12.09
C ILE A 246 -22.93 -14.26 -12.55
N THR A 247 -23.18 -14.07 -13.85
CA THR A 247 -24.55 -13.91 -14.38
C THR A 247 -25.41 -15.15 -14.14
N ASP A 248 -24.85 -16.34 -14.37
CA ASP A 248 -25.51 -17.62 -14.08
C ASP A 248 -25.79 -17.78 -12.57
N TRP A 249 -24.81 -17.46 -11.72
CA TRP A 249 -24.98 -17.51 -10.27
C TRP A 249 -26.10 -16.57 -9.77
N GLN A 250 -26.16 -15.32 -10.27
CA GLN A 250 -27.23 -14.37 -9.92
C GLN A 250 -28.61 -14.91 -10.30
N THR A 251 -28.68 -15.69 -11.39
CA THR A 251 -29.92 -16.33 -11.86
C THR A 251 -30.33 -17.50 -10.95
N ARG A 252 -29.36 -18.28 -10.46
CA ARG A 252 -29.60 -19.41 -9.54
C ARG A 252 -29.96 -18.95 -8.12
N TYR A 253 -29.41 -17.83 -7.66
CA TYR A 253 -29.59 -17.32 -6.29
C TYR A 253 -30.22 -15.92 -6.23
N PRO A 254 -31.41 -15.68 -6.80
CA PRO A 254 -31.99 -14.33 -6.94
C PRO A 254 -32.32 -13.65 -5.60
N GLN A 255 -32.47 -14.44 -4.53
CA GLN A 255 -32.74 -13.92 -3.19
C GLN A 255 -31.47 -13.61 -2.37
N ASN A 256 -30.30 -14.06 -2.82
CA ASN A 256 -29.04 -13.81 -2.12
C ASN A 256 -28.72 -12.30 -2.15
N PRO A 257 -28.32 -11.69 -1.01
CA PRO A 257 -27.93 -10.28 -0.97
C PRO A 257 -26.90 -9.89 -2.02
N GLY A 258 -25.89 -10.75 -2.25
CA GLY A 258 -24.85 -10.56 -3.26
C GLY A 258 -25.38 -10.62 -4.69
N ALA A 259 -26.53 -11.25 -4.94
CA ALA A 259 -27.14 -11.25 -6.28
C ALA A 259 -27.90 -9.94 -6.55
N LYS A 260 -28.54 -9.38 -5.51
CA LYS A 260 -29.26 -8.10 -5.58
C LYS A 260 -28.30 -6.91 -5.61
N MET A 261 -27.23 -6.99 -4.83
CA MET A 261 -26.18 -5.98 -4.73
C MET A 261 -24.84 -6.69 -4.71
N LEU A 262 -24.17 -6.72 -5.87
CA LEU A 262 -22.92 -7.43 -6.04
C LEU A 262 -21.81 -6.86 -5.16
N PRO A 263 -20.91 -7.71 -4.65
CA PRO A 263 -19.65 -7.25 -4.09
C PRO A 263 -18.93 -6.34 -5.07
N THR A 264 -18.35 -5.24 -4.58
CA THR A 264 -17.67 -4.23 -5.40
C THR A 264 -16.58 -4.86 -6.28
N GLN A 265 -15.86 -5.87 -5.74
CA GLN A 265 -14.85 -6.62 -6.49
C GLN A 265 -15.44 -7.35 -7.71
N LEU A 266 -16.65 -7.91 -7.58
CA LEU A 266 -17.31 -8.64 -8.66
C LEU A 266 -18.00 -7.71 -9.68
N VAL A 267 -18.45 -6.53 -9.25
CA VAL A 267 -18.91 -5.48 -10.17
C VAL A 267 -17.80 -5.09 -11.15
N ASN A 268 -16.56 -4.97 -10.66
CA ASN A 268 -15.40 -4.65 -11.50
C ASN A 268 -15.14 -5.75 -12.56
N VAL A 269 -15.41 -7.00 -12.22
CA VAL A 269 -15.31 -8.14 -13.15
C VAL A 269 -16.46 -8.15 -14.16
N GLN A 270 -17.70 -7.83 -13.78
CA GLN A 270 -18.79 -7.75 -14.76
C GLN A 270 -18.57 -6.64 -15.81
N ASN A 271 -17.96 -5.55 -15.35
CA ASN A 271 -17.53 -4.43 -16.17
C ASN A 271 -16.17 -4.67 -16.87
N PHE A 272 -15.61 -5.88 -16.76
CA PHE A 272 -14.37 -6.26 -17.41
C PHE A 272 -14.44 -5.98 -18.91
N LYS A 273 -13.57 -5.07 -19.35
CA LYS A 273 -13.10 -4.96 -20.72
C LYS A 273 -11.60 -5.23 -20.66
N PRO A 274 -11.07 -6.23 -21.38
CA PRO A 274 -9.63 -6.39 -21.49
C PRO A 274 -9.05 -5.07 -21.97
N ALA A 275 -8.05 -4.53 -21.26
CA ALA A 275 -7.26 -3.46 -21.81
C ALA A 275 -6.60 -3.99 -23.09
N SER A 276 -7.10 -3.57 -24.25
CA SER A 276 -6.40 -3.84 -25.50
C SER A 276 -5.10 -3.05 -25.48
N THR A 277 -3.96 -3.66 -25.80
CA THR A 277 -2.70 -2.93 -26.01
C THR A 277 -2.50 -2.51 -27.46
N SER A 278 -3.55 -2.59 -28.29
CA SER A 278 -3.50 -2.17 -29.69
C SER A 278 -3.12 -0.69 -29.87
N LYS A 279 -3.48 0.18 -28.92
CA LYS A 279 -3.15 1.61 -28.95
C LYS A 279 -2.81 2.16 -27.57
N ILE A 280 -1.53 2.44 -27.35
CA ILE A 280 -1.00 2.90 -26.06
C ILE A 280 -0.58 4.37 -26.17
N ALA A 281 -0.97 5.16 -25.17
CA ALA A 281 -0.47 6.52 -24.99
C ALA A 281 0.61 6.54 -23.90
N LEU A 282 1.82 6.96 -24.25
CA LEU A 282 2.95 7.08 -23.33
C LEU A 282 3.16 8.55 -22.95
N LEU A 283 2.95 8.87 -21.67
CA LEU A 283 3.00 10.22 -21.11
C LEU A 283 4.27 10.41 -20.30
N LEU A 284 5.26 11.09 -20.88
CA LEU A 284 6.57 11.28 -20.27
C LEU A 284 7.02 12.74 -20.39
N PRO A 285 7.83 13.26 -19.45
CA PRO A 285 8.48 14.54 -19.62
C PRO A 285 9.62 14.38 -20.64
N LEU A 286 9.49 15.03 -21.80
CA LEU A 286 10.49 14.92 -22.88
C LEU A 286 11.36 16.17 -23.05
N ASN A 287 11.03 17.24 -22.31
CA ASN A 287 11.79 18.48 -22.24
C ASN A 287 12.19 18.84 -20.80
N GLY A 288 13.11 19.80 -20.67
CA GLY A 288 13.66 20.22 -19.39
C GLY A 288 14.60 19.18 -18.75
N GLN A 289 14.88 19.34 -17.46
CA GLN A 289 15.83 18.49 -16.74
C GLN A 289 15.35 17.03 -16.58
N ALA A 290 14.03 16.81 -16.56
CA ALA A 290 13.46 15.47 -16.43
C ALA A 290 13.45 14.67 -17.76
N ALA A 291 13.84 15.30 -18.88
CA ALA A 291 13.85 14.67 -20.20
C ALA A 291 14.73 13.42 -20.27
N VAL A 292 15.84 13.38 -19.51
CA VAL A 292 16.71 12.20 -19.48
C VAL A 292 15.96 10.99 -18.91
N PHE A 293 15.22 11.16 -17.82
CA PHE A 293 14.43 10.10 -17.20
C PHE A 293 13.30 9.64 -18.11
N GLY A 294 12.56 10.58 -18.71
CA GLY A 294 11.52 10.27 -19.69
C GLY A 294 12.05 9.48 -20.88
N ARG A 295 13.14 9.94 -21.51
CA ARG A 295 13.74 9.25 -22.67
C ARG A 295 14.27 7.86 -22.31
N THR A 296 14.86 7.67 -21.14
CA THR A 296 15.36 6.35 -20.72
C THR A 296 14.21 5.36 -20.50
N ILE A 297 13.11 5.78 -19.87
CA ILE A 297 11.91 4.95 -19.72
C ILE A 297 11.30 4.64 -21.09
N GLN A 298 11.20 5.64 -21.99
CA GLN A 298 10.71 5.46 -23.35
C GLN A 298 11.52 4.38 -24.09
N GLN A 299 12.85 4.44 -24.03
CA GLN A 299 13.72 3.46 -24.69
C GLN A 299 13.52 2.05 -24.16
N GLY A 300 13.39 1.88 -22.84
CA GLY A 300 13.08 0.57 -22.24
C GLY A 300 11.71 0.04 -22.68
N PHE A 301 10.71 0.93 -22.71
CA PHE A 301 9.35 0.59 -23.13
C PHE A 301 9.29 0.16 -24.61
N GLU A 302 9.95 0.90 -25.49
CA GLU A 302 10.05 0.59 -26.92
C GLU A 302 10.83 -0.71 -27.17
N ALA A 303 11.91 -0.95 -26.40
CA ALA A 303 12.65 -2.21 -26.48
C ALA A 303 11.74 -3.40 -26.17
N ALA A 304 10.99 -3.36 -25.06
CA ALA A 304 10.07 -4.42 -24.67
C ALA A 304 8.94 -4.63 -25.69
N LYS A 305 8.39 -3.53 -26.22
CA LYS A 305 7.39 -3.57 -27.29
C LYS A 305 7.90 -4.29 -28.54
N ASN A 306 9.14 -4.03 -28.94
CA ASN A 306 9.76 -4.57 -30.16
C ASN A 306 10.40 -5.95 -29.95
N GLY A 307 10.56 -6.39 -28.70
CA GLY A 307 11.08 -7.69 -28.31
C GLY A 307 12.33 -7.57 -27.45
N THR A 308 12.22 -8.04 -26.21
CA THR A 308 13.32 -8.29 -25.27
C THR A 308 13.27 -9.72 -24.78
N THR A 309 14.42 -10.25 -24.32
CA THR A 309 14.45 -11.56 -23.65
C THR A 309 13.65 -11.46 -22.34
N PRO A 310 12.68 -12.36 -22.09
CA PRO A 310 11.95 -12.40 -20.82
C PRO A 310 12.90 -12.74 -19.67
N VAL A 311 12.56 -12.31 -18.45
CA VAL A 311 13.29 -12.71 -17.23
C VAL A 311 13.09 -14.21 -17.01
N THR A 312 14.17 -14.94 -16.72
CA THR A 312 14.10 -16.38 -16.44
C THR A 312 14.12 -16.59 -14.93
N GLY A 313 13.03 -17.11 -14.36
CA GLY A 313 12.92 -17.42 -12.92
C GLY A 313 12.34 -16.28 -12.05
N SER A 314 12.11 -16.55 -10.77
CA SER A 314 11.77 -15.54 -9.74
C SER A 314 12.98 -14.64 -9.44
N ALA A 315 12.79 -13.54 -8.71
CA ALA A 315 13.83 -12.56 -8.37
C ALA A 315 15.08 -13.09 -7.62
N VAL A 316 15.27 -14.40 -7.46
CA VAL A 316 16.47 -15.01 -6.87
C VAL A 316 17.39 -15.52 -7.99
N PRO A 317 18.47 -14.80 -8.35
CA PRO A 317 19.37 -15.24 -9.41
C PRO A 317 20.18 -16.47 -8.98
N THR A 318 20.40 -17.42 -9.89
CA THR A 318 21.31 -18.55 -9.68
C THR A 318 22.79 -18.14 -9.76
N GLN A 319 23.08 -17.00 -10.42
CA GLN A 319 24.41 -16.39 -10.57
C GLN A 319 24.30 -14.86 -10.59
N ALA A 320 25.11 -14.16 -9.81
CA ALA A 320 25.10 -12.70 -9.76
C ALA A 320 26.00 -12.07 -10.84
N ALA A 321 25.54 -10.96 -11.43
CA ALA A 321 26.33 -10.22 -12.42
C ALA A 321 27.54 -9.51 -11.78
N GLN A 322 28.73 -9.65 -12.38
CA GLN A 322 29.92 -8.91 -11.97
C GLN A 322 30.08 -7.66 -12.85
N ALA A 323 30.24 -6.50 -12.23
CA ALA A 323 30.48 -5.24 -12.94
C ALA A 323 31.82 -5.28 -13.72
N ALA A 324 31.84 -4.70 -14.92
CA ALA A 324 32.99 -4.65 -15.83
C ALA A 324 34.02 -3.58 -15.38
N ASN A 325 35.31 -3.90 -15.44
CA ASN A 325 36.40 -2.95 -15.15
C ASN A 325 36.55 -1.95 -16.30
N VAL A 326 36.11 -0.70 -16.12
CA VAL A 326 36.42 0.42 -17.03
C VAL A 326 36.59 1.72 -16.24
N ASN A 327 37.65 2.48 -16.57
CA ASN A 327 38.06 3.71 -15.88
C ASN A 327 37.10 4.89 -16.07
N ASP A 328 36.99 5.68 -14.99
CA ASP A 328 36.55 7.08 -14.84
C ASP A 328 35.30 7.55 -15.63
N VAL A 329 34.14 7.51 -14.95
CA VAL A 329 33.12 8.57 -15.04
C VAL A 329 32.43 8.69 -13.68
N VAL A 330 32.41 9.88 -13.08
CA VAL A 330 31.65 10.16 -11.85
C VAL A 330 30.17 10.24 -12.23
N SER A 331 29.34 9.31 -11.74
CA SER A 331 27.87 9.36 -11.86
C SER A 331 27.27 10.36 -10.87
N PRO A 332 26.62 11.46 -11.32
CA PRO A 332 25.85 12.33 -10.46
C PRO A 332 24.37 12.24 -10.87
N SER A 333 23.65 11.20 -10.42
CA SER A 333 22.17 11.17 -10.38
C SER A 333 21.70 9.95 -9.58
N ALA A 334 21.25 10.16 -8.35
CA ALA A 334 20.62 9.15 -7.49
C ALA A 334 19.10 9.38 -7.41
N ALA A 335 18.48 9.71 -8.55
CA ALA A 335 17.07 10.09 -8.60
C ALA A 335 16.19 8.84 -8.73
N GLU A 336 15.47 8.53 -7.66
CA GLU A 336 14.36 7.57 -7.65
C GLU A 336 13.10 8.25 -8.18
N THR A 337 12.16 7.49 -8.77
CA THR A 337 10.99 8.11 -9.42
C THR A 337 10.13 8.92 -8.44
N SER A 338 10.01 8.46 -7.18
CA SER A 338 9.27 9.14 -6.12
C SER A 338 9.82 10.53 -5.77
N ASP A 339 11.10 10.78 -6.03
CA ASP A 339 11.77 12.06 -5.78
C ASP A 339 11.68 13.02 -6.98
N LEU A 340 11.09 12.60 -8.11
CA LEU A 340 10.84 13.44 -9.28
C LEU A 340 9.58 14.32 -9.07
N THR A 341 9.68 15.29 -8.16
CA THR A 341 8.58 16.18 -7.78
C THR A 341 8.49 17.46 -8.62
N THR A 342 9.49 17.80 -9.43
CA THR A 342 9.49 18.94 -10.40
C THR A 342 10.74 18.91 -11.30
N ALA A 343 10.78 19.69 -12.40
CA ALA A 343 12.04 20.10 -13.01
C ALA A 343 12.73 21.11 -12.07
N GLN A 344 13.57 20.64 -11.13
CA GLN A 344 14.17 21.50 -10.10
C GLN A 344 15.49 22.17 -10.53
N THR A 345 15.47 23.49 -10.58
CA THR A 345 16.66 24.37 -10.46
C THR A 345 17.44 24.02 -9.17
N PRO A 346 18.79 23.89 -9.20
CA PRO A 346 19.55 23.57 -8.00
C PRO A 346 19.36 24.63 -6.90
N ALA A 347 19.26 24.15 -5.66
CA ALA A 347 19.40 24.98 -4.47
C ALA A 347 20.72 25.77 -4.53
N GLN A 348 20.65 27.07 -4.25
CA GLN A 348 21.81 27.93 -4.08
C GLN A 348 22.65 27.44 -2.90
N GLY A 349 23.66 26.62 -3.20
CA GLY A 349 24.80 26.40 -2.32
C GLY A 349 25.67 27.66 -2.35
N THR A 350 25.81 28.31 -1.20
CA THR A 350 26.71 29.43 -0.98
C THR A 350 28.16 29.02 -1.25
N MET A 351 28.66 29.30 -2.45
CA MET A 351 30.09 29.28 -2.74
C MET A 351 30.69 30.60 -2.26
N GLN A 352 31.17 30.63 -1.01
CA GLN A 352 32.09 31.66 -0.55
C GLN A 352 33.52 31.11 -0.58
N ASN A 353 34.31 31.82 -1.40
CA ASN A 353 35.76 31.98 -1.42
C ASN A 353 36.63 31.02 -2.25
N PRO A 354 37.70 31.58 -2.86
CA PRO A 354 38.10 31.24 -4.21
C PRO A 354 39.43 30.50 -4.27
N VAL A 355 39.54 29.54 -5.17
CA VAL A 355 40.81 28.90 -5.51
C VAL A 355 41.57 29.82 -6.46
N THR A 356 42.76 30.22 -6.03
CA THR A 356 43.72 31.04 -6.75
C THR A 356 44.32 30.25 -7.91
N ALA A 357 44.17 30.75 -9.15
CA ALA A 357 44.91 30.24 -10.31
C ALA A 357 46.22 31.04 -10.50
N PRO A 358 47.32 30.42 -10.98
CA PRO A 358 48.58 31.11 -11.19
C PRO A 358 48.46 32.16 -12.30
N LYS A 359 49.05 33.32 -12.02
CA LYS A 359 49.06 34.54 -12.80
C LYS A 359 50.15 34.50 -13.86
N THR A 360 49.83 34.79 -15.12
CA THR A 360 50.75 35.54 -16.01
C THR A 360 49.92 36.32 -17.04
N PRO A 361 50.27 37.59 -17.36
CA PRO A 361 49.29 38.63 -17.60
C PRO A 361 49.02 38.96 -19.08
N ALA A 362 47.89 39.65 -19.23
CA ALA A 362 47.23 40.10 -20.44
C ALA A 362 48.05 40.99 -21.38
N THR A 363 47.64 40.97 -22.64
CA THR A 363 47.67 42.10 -23.57
C THR A 363 46.32 42.11 -24.31
N THR A 364 45.43 43.04 -23.94
CA THR A 364 44.92 44.16 -24.77
C THR A 364 44.57 43.73 -26.20
N THR A 365 43.36 43.93 -26.73
CA THR A 365 42.87 45.16 -27.41
C THR A 365 41.41 44.87 -27.90
N PRO A 366 40.53 45.87 -28.16
CA PRO A 366 39.08 45.69 -28.23
C PRO A 366 38.52 45.39 -29.64
N ALA A 367 37.23 45.01 -29.67
CA ALA A 367 36.32 44.88 -30.83
C ALA A 367 36.40 46.09 -31.80
N PRO A 368 36.01 46.02 -33.11
CA PRO A 368 34.64 45.64 -33.52
C PRO A 368 34.42 45.10 -34.98
N ALA A 369 33.14 44.79 -35.25
CA ALA A 369 32.38 44.97 -36.50
C ALA A 369 32.54 44.00 -37.71
N GLU A 370 31.35 43.57 -38.20
CA GLU A 370 30.85 43.39 -39.60
C GLU A 370 31.79 42.73 -40.65
N THR A 371 31.38 41.84 -41.56
CA THR A 371 30.26 41.90 -42.52
C THR A 371 30.14 40.55 -43.27
N GLN A 372 28.94 40.28 -43.79
CA GLN A 372 28.52 39.45 -44.94
C GLN A 372 29.58 38.75 -45.82
N ALA A 373 29.31 37.49 -46.21
CA ALA A 373 29.04 37.05 -47.60
C ALA A 373 29.26 35.52 -47.81
N ALA A 374 28.27 34.86 -48.42
CA ALA A 374 28.45 33.70 -49.31
C ALA A 374 28.64 34.25 -50.76
N PRO A 375 28.87 33.47 -51.86
CA PRO A 375 28.75 32.00 -52.05
C PRO A 375 29.75 31.33 -53.04
N ALA A 376 29.51 30.04 -53.37
CA ALA A 376 29.83 29.30 -54.61
C ALA A 376 31.32 28.91 -54.89
N THR A 377 31.74 27.88 -55.62
CA THR A 377 31.23 26.64 -56.30
C THR A 377 32.47 25.85 -56.78
N ASP A 378 32.27 24.60 -57.24
CA ASP A 378 33.14 23.77 -58.14
C ASP A 378 34.43 23.14 -57.56
N ALA A 379 34.97 22.00 -58.02
CA ALA A 379 34.53 20.83 -58.79
C ALA A 379 35.75 19.86 -58.87
N ALA A 380 35.51 18.53 -58.93
CA ALA A 380 36.36 17.43 -59.48
C ALA A 380 37.81 17.25 -58.91
N SER A 381 38.49 16.09 -58.91
CA SER A 381 38.44 14.85 -59.70
C SER A 381 39.16 13.68 -59.00
N GLU A 382 38.85 12.47 -59.48
CA GLU A 382 39.70 11.29 -59.70
C GLU A 382 40.03 10.22 -58.62
N GLN A 383 39.76 9.00 -59.07
CA GLN A 383 39.99 7.64 -58.57
C GLN A 383 41.38 7.12 -59.07
N PRO A 384 41.96 5.99 -58.59
CA PRO A 384 41.50 4.65 -59.02
C PRO A 384 41.67 3.47 -58.02
N GLN A 385 41.03 2.37 -58.45
CA GLN A 385 40.84 0.99 -57.94
C GLN A 385 42.12 0.10 -57.96
N PRO A 386 42.16 -1.19 -57.48
CA PRO A 386 41.39 -2.36 -58.03
C PRO A 386 40.93 -3.49 -57.03
N GLN A 387 39.75 -4.11 -57.23
CA GLN A 387 39.39 -5.47 -57.76
C GLN A 387 39.69 -6.71 -56.85
N ASN A 388 38.67 -7.44 -56.33
CA ASN A 388 37.94 -8.66 -56.83
C ASN A 388 38.74 -9.99 -56.65
N VAL A 389 38.24 -11.15 -56.19
CA VAL A 389 37.23 -12.09 -56.77
C VAL A 389 36.76 -13.15 -55.73
N GLN A 390 35.54 -13.68 -55.91
CA GLN A 390 34.83 -14.84 -55.31
C GLN A 390 35.41 -16.22 -55.76
N PRO A 391 34.97 -17.40 -55.25
CA PRO A 391 33.79 -18.11 -55.84
C PRO A 391 33.00 -19.07 -54.89
N ALA A 392 31.98 -19.72 -55.45
CA ALA A 392 30.81 -20.40 -54.86
C ALA A 392 30.86 -21.96 -54.80
N THR A 393 29.75 -22.53 -54.27
CA THR A 393 29.29 -23.93 -54.07
C THR A 393 29.39 -24.90 -55.27
N PRO A 394 29.29 -26.24 -55.04
CA PRO A 394 28.07 -26.99 -55.45
C PRO A 394 27.70 -28.29 -54.65
N ALA A 395 26.48 -28.81 -54.86
CA ALA A 395 25.96 -30.18 -54.56
C ALA A 395 25.73 -30.95 -55.92
N PRO A 396 25.03 -32.13 -56.09
CA PRO A 396 24.39 -33.15 -55.22
C PRO A 396 24.51 -34.66 -55.68
N ALA A 397 23.78 -35.60 -55.02
CA ALA A 397 22.93 -36.71 -55.57
C ALA A 397 23.13 -38.21 -55.10
N GLU A 398 22.00 -38.83 -54.67
CA GLU A 398 21.48 -40.25 -54.80
C GLU A 398 22.29 -41.47 -54.22
N THR A 399 21.78 -42.63 -53.75
CA THR A 399 20.47 -43.36 -53.72
C THR A 399 20.47 -44.51 -52.65
N GLN A 400 19.27 -44.99 -52.26
CA GLN A 400 18.85 -46.39 -51.92
C GLN A 400 18.99 -47.09 -50.52
N ALA A 401 17.81 -47.55 -50.05
CA ALA A 401 17.41 -48.88 -49.51
C ALA A 401 17.65 -49.31 -48.04
N ALA A 402 16.55 -49.75 -47.40
CA ALA A 402 16.50 -50.57 -46.16
C ALA A 402 16.69 -52.08 -46.49
N PRO A 403 16.92 -53.01 -45.51
CA PRO A 403 15.85 -53.51 -44.62
C PRO A 403 16.30 -53.94 -43.19
N ALA A 404 15.32 -54.41 -42.40
CA ALA A 404 15.39 -54.94 -41.05
C ALA A 404 15.99 -56.37 -40.95
N ALA A 405 16.49 -56.77 -39.76
CA ALA A 405 16.06 -57.96 -38.97
C ALA A 405 17.17 -58.50 -38.01
N ASP A 406 16.70 -58.88 -36.81
CA ASP A 406 17.01 -60.09 -36.02
C ASP A 406 18.28 -60.30 -35.14
N THR A 407 18.00 -60.34 -33.82
CA THR A 407 18.24 -61.39 -32.79
C THR A 407 19.63 -62.01 -32.46
N ALA A 408 19.70 -62.41 -31.17
CA ALA A 408 20.60 -63.36 -30.49
C ALA A 408 21.93 -62.81 -29.93
N SER A 409 22.05 -62.46 -28.63
CA SER A 409 22.22 -63.31 -27.43
C SER A 409 23.58 -64.00 -27.31
N GLU A 410 24.40 -63.64 -26.31
CA GLU A 410 24.93 -64.59 -25.30
C GLU A 410 25.61 -63.84 -24.13
N GLN A 411 24.98 -63.93 -22.95
CA GLN A 411 25.57 -63.80 -21.61
C GLN A 411 26.32 -65.11 -21.27
N PRO A 412 27.25 -65.23 -20.27
CA PRO A 412 26.87 -64.97 -18.86
C PRO A 412 28.02 -64.58 -17.89
N GLN A 413 27.67 -63.97 -16.75
CA GLN A 413 28.07 -64.39 -15.39
C GLN A 413 27.60 -63.39 -14.29
N PRO A 414 27.47 -63.81 -13.01
CA PRO A 414 26.18 -63.77 -12.34
C PRO A 414 26.09 -62.88 -11.08
N GLN A 415 24.84 -62.46 -10.87
CA GLN A 415 24.05 -62.19 -9.66
C GLN A 415 24.71 -62.18 -8.27
N ASN A 416 24.37 -61.13 -7.51
CA ASN A 416 23.84 -61.31 -6.17
C ASN A 416 22.65 -60.34 -5.91
N VAL A 417 21.75 -60.79 -5.04
CA VAL A 417 20.28 -60.56 -5.02
C VAL A 417 19.86 -59.35 -4.17
N GLN A 418 18.78 -58.65 -4.55
CA GLN A 418 18.04 -57.73 -3.67
C GLN A 418 16.54 -58.11 -3.63
N PRO A 419 15.91 -58.20 -2.44
CA PRO A 419 14.51 -58.61 -2.31
C PRO A 419 13.52 -57.45 -2.45
N ALA A 420 12.33 -57.78 -2.94
CA ALA A 420 11.18 -56.90 -3.18
C ALA A 420 10.39 -56.57 -1.91
N GLN A 421 9.75 -55.38 -1.86
CA GLN A 421 8.55 -55.08 -1.08
C GLN A 421 7.86 -53.78 -1.60
N PRO A 422 6.59 -53.49 -1.25
CA PRO A 422 5.45 -53.49 -2.18
C PRO A 422 4.86 -52.11 -2.49
N ALA A 423 3.93 -52.11 -3.45
CA ALA A 423 3.14 -50.96 -3.87
C ALA A 423 2.22 -50.41 -2.76
N GLU A 424 2.39 -49.13 -2.43
CA GLU A 424 1.35 -48.27 -1.87
C GLU A 424 1.40 -46.90 -2.57
N GLN A 425 0.35 -46.63 -3.36
CA GLN A 425 0.06 -45.31 -3.91
C GLN A 425 -0.40 -44.39 -2.77
N THR A 426 0.41 -43.41 -2.41
CA THR A 426 -0.07 -42.13 -1.88
C THR A 426 0.45 -41.03 -2.79
N ALA A 427 -0.33 -40.68 -3.80
CA ALA A 427 -0.12 -39.46 -4.56
C ALA A 427 -0.47 -38.28 -3.66
N GLN A 428 0.55 -37.68 -3.04
CA GLN A 428 0.44 -36.33 -2.47
C GLN A 428 0.12 -35.35 -3.61
N PRO A 429 -0.84 -34.43 -3.45
CA PRO A 429 -1.07 -33.38 -4.45
C PRO A 429 0.17 -32.49 -4.50
N ALA A 430 0.84 -32.45 -5.65
CA ALA A 430 1.85 -31.45 -5.94
C ALA A 430 1.21 -30.07 -5.75
N ALA A 431 1.78 -29.27 -4.85
CA ALA A 431 1.43 -27.87 -4.70
C ALA A 431 1.52 -27.19 -6.07
N GLN A 432 0.39 -26.71 -6.58
CA GLN A 432 0.34 -25.94 -7.82
C GLN A 432 0.98 -24.58 -7.55
N THR A 433 2.24 -24.43 -7.93
CA THR A 433 2.88 -23.12 -8.09
C THR A 433 2.02 -22.26 -9.03
N PRO A 434 1.70 -21.00 -8.69
CA PRO A 434 1.00 -20.10 -9.61
C PRO A 434 1.70 -20.05 -10.96
N SER A 435 0.93 -20.13 -12.05
CA SER A 435 1.45 -19.96 -13.41
C SER A 435 1.99 -18.54 -13.57
N VAL A 436 3.32 -18.39 -13.68
CA VAL A 436 4.00 -17.12 -13.94
C VAL A 436 3.61 -16.60 -15.32
N ALA A 437 3.09 -15.38 -15.41
CA ALA A 437 2.72 -14.75 -16.68
C ALA A 437 3.95 -14.15 -17.37
N THR A 438 4.22 -14.55 -18.62
CA THR A 438 5.26 -13.95 -19.47
C THR A 438 4.65 -13.01 -20.51
N THR A 439 5.14 -11.78 -20.63
CA THR A 439 4.64 -10.84 -21.66
C THR A 439 5.32 -11.09 -23.00
N SER A 440 4.53 -11.29 -24.07
CA SER A 440 5.04 -11.36 -25.44
C SER A 440 5.22 -9.97 -26.06
N ALA A 441 6.22 -9.82 -26.94
CA ALA A 441 6.39 -8.62 -27.74
C ALA A 441 5.18 -8.35 -28.65
N ASN A 442 4.88 -7.07 -28.92
CA ASN A 442 3.86 -6.69 -29.90
C ASN A 442 4.34 -5.48 -30.72
N PRO A 443 5.16 -5.72 -31.77
CA PRO A 443 5.61 -4.67 -32.67
C PRO A 443 4.44 -3.94 -33.36
N GLY A 444 3.30 -4.62 -33.55
CA GLY A 444 2.10 -4.07 -34.19
C GLY A 444 1.25 -3.11 -33.33
N ALA A 445 1.52 -2.97 -32.03
CA ALA A 445 0.80 -1.99 -31.19
C ALA A 445 1.08 -0.54 -31.62
N GLU A 446 0.06 0.29 -31.79
CA GLU A 446 0.23 1.72 -32.05
C GLU A 446 0.70 2.42 -30.76
N LEU A 447 1.90 2.98 -30.75
CA LEU A 447 2.44 3.75 -29.63
C LEU A 447 2.42 5.25 -29.99
N LYS A 448 1.65 6.04 -29.24
CA LYS A 448 1.66 7.51 -29.34
C LYS A 448 2.31 8.10 -28.09
N ILE A 449 3.24 9.03 -28.28
CA ILE A 449 4.00 9.64 -27.20
C ILE A 449 3.50 11.07 -26.99
N TYR A 450 3.25 11.43 -25.73
CA TYR A 450 2.77 12.74 -25.32
C TYR A 450 3.74 13.34 -24.31
N ASP A 451 4.22 14.54 -24.62
CA ASP A 451 5.12 15.27 -23.72
C ASP A 451 4.34 16.00 -22.63
N THR A 452 4.43 15.49 -21.40
CA THR A 452 3.75 16.06 -20.23
C THR A 452 4.40 17.33 -19.69
N SER A 453 5.53 17.77 -20.28
CA SER A 453 6.17 19.05 -19.93
C SER A 453 5.72 20.21 -20.83
N SER A 454 5.01 19.92 -21.92
CA SER A 454 4.60 20.91 -22.92
C SER A 454 3.18 21.45 -22.73
N LYS A 455 2.29 20.67 -22.10
CA LYS A 455 0.87 20.99 -21.92
C LYS A 455 0.38 20.51 -20.55
N PRO A 456 -0.63 21.17 -19.96
CA PRO A 456 -1.34 20.68 -18.77
C PRO A 456 -1.89 19.26 -18.96
N LEU A 457 -1.91 18.47 -17.89
CA LEU A 457 -2.22 17.04 -17.99
C LEU A 457 -3.66 16.78 -18.43
N ASP A 458 -4.61 17.60 -17.99
CA ASP A 458 -6.02 17.51 -18.37
C ASP A 458 -6.21 17.59 -19.90
N GLN A 459 -5.50 18.50 -20.57
CA GLN A 459 -5.51 18.64 -22.02
C GLN A 459 -4.85 17.45 -22.71
N VAL A 460 -3.76 16.93 -22.15
CA VAL A 460 -3.11 15.72 -22.68
C VAL A 460 -4.05 14.52 -22.58
N LEU A 461 -4.71 14.30 -21.44
CA LEU A 461 -5.66 13.21 -21.26
C LEU A 461 -6.88 13.34 -22.19
N ALA A 462 -7.40 14.56 -22.39
CA ALA A 462 -8.47 14.81 -23.35
C ALA A 462 -8.05 14.47 -24.79
N GLN A 463 -6.83 14.84 -25.19
CA GLN A 463 -6.28 14.51 -26.49
C GLN A 463 -6.09 13.00 -26.65
N VAL A 464 -5.57 12.32 -25.63
CA VAL A 464 -5.38 10.86 -25.62
C VAL A 464 -6.72 10.12 -25.77
N GLN A 465 -7.77 10.63 -25.10
CA GLN A 465 -9.12 10.09 -25.22
C GLN A 465 -9.68 10.26 -26.64
N GLN A 466 -9.44 11.41 -27.28
CA GLN A 466 -9.84 11.65 -28.68
C GLN A 466 -9.07 10.78 -29.66
N ASP A 467 -7.78 10.54 -29.39
CA ASP A 467 -6.93 9.66 -30.18
C ASP A 467 -7.31 8.17 -30.06
N GLY A 468 -8.18 7.83 -29.10
CA GLY A 468 -8.73 6.49 -28.91
C GLY A 468 -7.76 5.51 -28.28
N ALA A 469 -6.79 5.98 -27.48
CA ALA A 469 -5.90 5.08 -26.74
C ALA A 469 -6.70 4.23 -25.75
N SER A 470 -6.36 2.95 -25.68
CA SER A 470 -7.01 1.98 -24.81
C SER A 470 -6.39 1.91 -23.41
N ILE A 471 -5.14 2.35 -23.28
CA ILE A 471 -4.43 2.50 -22.01
C ILE A 471 -3.41 3.65 -22.10
N VAL A 472 -3.23 4.31 -20.97
CA VAL A 472 -2.25 5.36 -20.72
C VAL A 472 -1.14 4.80 -19.83
N VAL A 473 0.11 5.00 -20.20
CA VAL A 473 1.28 4.70 -19.37
C VAL A 473 1.95 6.04 -19.04
N GLY A 474 2.09 6.34 -17.75
CA GLY A 474 2.41 7.67 -17.24
C GLY A 474 1.19 8.36 -16.62
N PRO A 475 1.37 9.57 -16.05
CA PRO A 475 2.58 10.39 -16.09
C PRO A 475 3.66 9.93 -15.11
N LEU A 476 4.88 10.47 -15.26
CA LEU A 476 6.05 10.17 -14.43
C LEU A 476 6.24 11.13 -13.25
N LEU A 477 6.02 12.44 -13.45
CA LEU A 477 6.28 13.43 -12.40
C LEU A 477 5.19 13.40 -11.33
N LYS A 478 5.57 13.49 -10.06
CA LYS A 478 4.64 13.37 -8.92
C LYS A 478 3.48 14.36 -9.01
N ASN A 479 3.76 15.61 -9.39
CA ASN A 479 2.73 16.65 -9.56
C ASN A 479 1.68 16.28 -10.62
N ASN A 480 2.11 15.65 -11.72
CA ASN A 480 1.19 15.20 -12.76
C ASN A 480 0.38 14.00 -12.26
N VAL A 481 0.97 13.11 -11.45
CA VAL A 481 0.20 12.03 -10.81
C VAL A 481 -0.84 12.58 -9.81
N GLU A 482 -0.51 13.64 -9.07
CA GLU A 482 -1.49 14.31 -8.20
C GLU A 482 -2.59 15.03 -8.99
N GLU A 483 -2.26 15.60 -10.14
CA GLU A 483 -3.25 16.19 -11.06
C GLU A 483 -4.16 15.11 -11.68
N LEU A 484 -3.61 13.94 -12.03
CA LEU A 484 -4.38 12.78 -12.46
C LEU A 484 -5.43 12.39 -11.42
N MET A 485 -5.10 12.47 -10.12
CA MET A 485 -6.05 12.21 -9.04
C MET A 485 -7.16 13.25 -8.94
N LYS A 486 -6.98 14.44 -9.48
CA LYS A 486 -8.02 15.47 -9.55
C LYS A 486 -8.87 15.35 -10.82
N SER A 487 -8.40 14.59 -11.81
CA SER A 487 -9.12 14.34 -13.06
C SER A 487 -10.25 13.32 -12.89
N ASN A 488 -11.25 13.40 -13.78
CA ASN A 488 -12.34 12.41 -13.92
C ASN A 488 -12.14 11.52 -15.15
N THR A 489 -10.88 11.19 -15.48
CA THR A 489 -10.59 10.38 -16.66
C THR A 489 -11.22 8.98 -16.56
N THR A 490 -11.77 8.51 -17.67
CA THR A 490 -12.30 7.15 -17.83
C THR A 490 -11.28 6.20 -18.47
N LEU A 491 -10.12 6.73 -18.89
CA LEU A 491 -9.02 5.94 -19.44
C LEU A 491 -8.42 5.03 -18.37
N ASN A 492 -7.96 3.84 -18.77
CA ASN A 492 -7.08 3.03 -17.92
C ASN A 492 -5.70 3.68 -17.86
N VAL A 493 -5.16 3.92 -16.67
CA VAL A 493 -3.91 4.63 -16.47
C VAL A 493 -2.97 3.84 -15.57
N LEU A 494 -1.81 3.46 -16.10
CA LEU A 494 -0.66 3.00 -15.33
C LEU A 494 0.26 4.19 -15.07
N ALA A 495 0.09 4.87 -13.94
CA ALA A 495 0.95 5.97 -13.53
C ALA A 495 2.36 5.44 -13.19
N LEU A 496 3.40 6.15 -13.61
CA LEU A 496 4.80 5.76 -13.38
C LEU A 496 5.37 6.40 -12.10
N ASN A 497 4.48 6.74 -11.17
CA ASN A 497 4.78 7.29 -9.86
C ASN A 497 3.57 7.15 -8.94
N GLN A 498 3.72 7.49 -7.67
CA GLN A 498 2.66 7.41 -6.67
C GLN A 498 2.38 8.79 -6.03
N PRO A 499 1.10 9.16 -5.80
CA PRO A 499 0.76 10.37 -5.05
C PRO A 499 1.04 10.19 -3.55
N GLU A 500 1.10 11.29 -2.80
CA GLU A 500 1.23 11.21 -1.32
C GLU A 500 0.06 10.48 -0.67
N GLN A 501 -1.13 10.66 -1.22
CA GLN A 501 -2.35 10.00 -0.79
C GLN A 501 -2.89 9.15 -1.93
N VAL A 502 -2.72 7.84 -1.80
CA VAL A 502 -3.27 6.86 -2.74
C VAL A 502 -4.79 6.83 -2.59
N GLN A 503 -5.51 6.80 -3.71
CA GLN A 503 -6.95 6.58 -3.71
C GLN A 503 -7.26 5.37 -4.58
N ASN A 504 -8.17 4.53 -4.11
CA ASN A 504 -8.60 3.34 -4.83
C ASN A 504 -9.48 3.72 -6.04
N ARG A 505 -8.91 3.75 -7.25
CA ARG A 505 -9.65 4.01 -8.51
C ARG A 505 -9.56 2.83 -9.46
N ALA A 506 -10.70 2.32 -9.91
CA ALA A 506 -10.75 1.08 -10.71
C ALA A 506 -9.90 1.13 -11.99
N ASN A 507 -9.74 2.31 -12.58
CA ASN A 507 -9.01 2.55 -13.82
C ASN A 507 -7.58 3.08 -13.62
N ILE A 508 -7.03 3.10 -12.40
CA ILE A 508 -5.67 3.63 -12.14
C ILE A 508 -4.84 2.63 -11.34
N CYS A 509 -3.60 2.42 -11.76
CA CYS A 509 -2.55 1.71 -11.03
C CYS A 509 -1.29 2.57 -10.93
N TYR A 510 -0.51 2.38 -9.87
CA TYR A 510 0.69 3.17 -9.58
C TYR A 510 1.91 2.25 -9.57
N PHE A 511 2.82 2.47 -10.50
CA PHE A 511 4.09 1.76 -10.57
C PHE A 511 5.23 2.74 -10.35
N ALA A 512 5.90 2.65 -9.21
CA ALA A 512 7.00 3.52 -8.83
C ALA A 512 8.23 2.69 -8.46
N LEU A 513 9.42 3.22 -8.75
CA LEU A 513 10.65 2.74 -8.14
C LEU A 513 10.83 3.44 -6.78
N SER A 514 9.92 3.19 -5.83
CA SER A 514 9.92 3.92 -4.55
C SER A 514 10.91 3.30 -3.55
N PRO A 515 11.72 4.13 -2.85
CA PRO A 515 12.54 3.69 -1.72
C PRO A 515 11.72 3.14 -0.55
N GLU A 516 10.47 3.59 -0.43
CA GLU A 516 9.53 3.11 0.57
C GLU A 516 9.16 1.64 0.33
N ASP A 517 8.91 1.23 -0.91
CA ASP A 517 8.61 -0.17 -1.25
C ASP A 517 9.81 -1.07 -1.03
N GLU A 518 11.00 -0.60 -1.40
CA GLU A 518 12.26 -1.29 -1.12
C GLU A 518 12.51 -1.43 0.40
N ALA A 519 12.13 -0.42 1.20
CA ALA A 519 12.22 -0.50 2.65
C ALA A 519 11.23 -1.52 3.26
N ARG A 520 10.03 -1.65 2.69
CA ARG A 520 9.07 -2.70 3.08
C ARG A 520 9.62 -4.08 2.71
N ASP A 521 10.24 -4.20 1.55
CA ASP A 521 10.88 -5.46 1.12
C ASP A 521 12.06 -5.83 2.02
N ALA A 522 12.89 -4.85 2.39
CA ALA A 522 13.96 -5.03 3.37
C ALA A 522 13.44 -5.46 4.74
N ALA A 523 12.33 -4.90 5.22
CA ALA A 523 11.72 -5.34 6.47
C ALA A 523 11.33 -6.82 6.43
N ARG A 524 10.70 -7.27 5.32
CA ARG A 524 10.36 -8.69 5.12
C ARG A 524 11.60 -9.57 5.07
N HIS A 525 12.59 -9.23 4.25
CA HIS A 525 13.83 -10.01 4.11
C HIS A 525 14.60 -10.14 5.43
N ILE A 526 14.75 -9.03 6.17
CA ILE A 526 15.45 -9.01 7.46
C ILE A 526 14.68 -9.83 8.50
N HIS A 527 13.35 -9.79 8.48
CA HIS A 527 12.50 -10.57 9.39
C HIS A 527 12.56 -12.08 9.04
N GLU A 528 12.53 -12.44 7.76
CA GLU A 528 12.66 -13.81 7.27
C GLU A 528 14.02 -14.43 7.67
N GLN A 529 15.07 -13.62 7.77
CA GLN A 529 16.37 -14.03 8.31
C GLN A 529 16.42 -14.11 9.85
N GLY A 530 15.28 -13.97 10.54
CA GLY A 530 15.12 -14.16 11.98
C GLY A 530 15.64 -13.02 12.86
N LYS A 531 15.95 -11.86 12.28
CA LYS A 531 16.42 -10.69 13.02
C LYS A 531 15.29 -10.08 13.85
N GLN A 532 15.62 -9.49 15.00
CA GLN A 532 14.63 -9.01 15.98
C GLN A 532 14.77 -7.52 16.31
N ALA A 533 15.98 -6.96 16.21
CA ALA A 533 16.30 -5.61 16.65
C ALA A 533 17.00 -4.80 15.55
N PRO A 534 16.27 -4.39 14.49
CA PRO A 534 16.84 -3.64 13.39
C PRO A 534 17.13 -2.18 13.75
N LEU A 535 18.29 -1.69 13.29
CA LEU A 535 18.67 -0.28 13.27
C LEU A 535 18.63 0.27 11.83
N LEU A 536 17.94 1.37 11.62
CA LEU A 536 17.91 2.10 10.35
C LEU A 536 18.97 3.20 10.34
N LEU A 537 19.94 3.11 9.41
CA LEU A 537 20.89 4.17 9.12
C LEU A 537 20.43 4.92 7.87
N ILE A 538 19.90 6.13 8.08
CA ILE A 538 19.19 6.91 7.06
C ILE A 538 19.77 8.33 6.94
N PRO A 539 19.70 8.98 5.77
CA PRO A 539 20.15 10.35 5.63
C PRO A 539 19.24 11.28 6.44
N ARG A 540 19.80 12.39 6.93
CA ARG A 540 19.01 13.46 7.56
C ARG A 540 18.21 14.25 6.52
N SER A 541 17.16 13.64 5.97
CA SER A 541 16.28 14.21 4.95
C SER A 541 14.84 13.67 5.05
N THR A 542 13.93 14.30 4.31
CA THR A 542 12.53 13.85 4.19
C THR A 542 12.42 12.44 3.60
N LEU A 543 13.29 12.10 2.65
CA LEU A 543 13.40 10.74 2.11
C LEU A 543 13.72 9.74 3.22
N GLY A 544 14.70 10.04 4.07
CA GLY A 544 15.06 9.20 5.22
C GLY A 544 13.87 8.95 6.14
N ASP A 545 13.08 9.99 6.43
CA ASP A 545 11.88 9.88 7.26
C ASP A 545 10.79 8.99 6.64
N ARG A 546 10.54 9.11 5.33
CA ARG A 546 9.55 8.27 4.64
C ARG A 546 9.97 6.80 4.62
N VAL A 547 11.25 6.53 4.34
CA VAL A 547 11.82 5.17 4.36
C VAL A 547 11.75 4.57 5.76
N ALA A 548 12.08 5.34 6.80
CA ALA A 548 12.02 4.87 8.18
C ALA A 548 10.60 4.45 8.59
N ASN A 549 9.60 5.27 8.25
CA ASN A 549 8.21 4.96 8.52
C ASN A 549 7.73 3.74 7.71
N ALA A 550 8.06 3.67 6.41
CA ALA A 550 7.67 2.53 5.58
C ALA A 550 8.22 1.19 6.08
N PHE A 551 9.50 1.18 6.51
CA PHE A 551 10.12 0.02 7.13
C PHE A 551 9.44 -0.34 8.46
N ALA A 552 9.28 0.64 9.35
CA ALA A 552 8.71 0.42 10.68
C ALA A 552 7.27 -0.08 10.64
N ASP A 553 6.44 0.48 9.76
CA ASP A 553 5.05 0.04 9.54
C ASP A 553 5.01 -1.42 9.09
N GLU A 554 5.90 -1.81 8.17
CA GLU A 554 5.95 -3.19 7.68
C GLU A 554 6.49 -4.15 8.74
N TRP A 555 7.54 -3.75 9.47
CA TRP A 555 8.10 -4.52 10.57
C TRP A 555 7.04 -4.86 11.64
N GLN A 556 6.20 -3.89 12.00
CA GLN A 556 5.08 -4.11 12.93
C GLN A 556 4.04 -5.08 12.39
N LYS A 557 3.68 -5.01 11.09
CA LYS A 557 2.75 -5.95 10.47
C LYS A 557 3.24 -7.39 10.50
N LEU A 558 4.57 -7.58 10.42
CA LEU A 558 5.22 -8.88 10.54
C LEU A 558 5.26 -9.40 11.99
N GLY A 559 4.82 -8.60 12.96
CA GLY A 559 4.89 -8.91 14.40
C GLY A 559 6.20 -8.50 15.06
N GLY A 560 7.03 -7.73 14.37
CA GLY A 560 8.29 -7.21 14.86
C GLY A 560 8.13 -6.11 15.94
N GLY A 561 9.16 -5.96 16.75
CA GLY A 561 9.20 -4.98 17.86
C GLY A 561 9.52 -3.55 17.43
N ILE A 562 10.15 -2.80 18.34
CA ILE A 562 10.57 -1.41 18.08
C ILE A 562 11.71 -1.40 17.07
N VAL A 563 11.61 -0.49 16.08
CA VAL A 563 12.67 -0.22 15.11
C VAL A 563 13.47 0.99 15.59
N LEU A 564 14.79 0.87 15.64
CA LEU A 564 15.66 1.98 15.96
C LEU A 564 16.06 2.72 14.68
N GLN A 565 16.32 4.02 14.78
CA GLN A 565 16.87 4.83 13.70
C GLN A 565 18.02 5.70 14.18
N GLN A 566 18.97 5.93 13.29
CA GLN A 566 20.04 6.90 13.44
C GLN A 566 20.23 7.63 12.12
N LYS A 567 20.27 8.96 12.19
CA LYS A 567 20.40 9.82 11.02
C LYS A 567 21.86 10.21 10.79
N PHE A 568 22.37 10.03 9.59
CA PHE A 568 23.71 10.47 9.20
C PHE A 568 23.67 11.78 8.39
N GLY A 569 24.78 12.52 8.42
CA GLY A 569 24.97 13.79 7.72
C GLY A 569 25.42 13.60 6.27
N SER A 570 25.97 14.66 5.67
CA SER A 570 26.54 14.60 4.32
C SER A 570 27.81 13.74 4.23
N ALA A 571 28.21 13.37 3.01
CA ALA A 571 29.47 12.63 2.79
C ALA A 571 30.72 13.35 3.32
N SER A 572 30.74 14.69 3.35
CA SER A 572 31.82 15.47 3.96
C SER A 572 31.84 15.32 5.49
N GLU A 573 30.67 15.30 6.14
CA GLU A 573 30.56 15.03 7.57
C GLU A 573 30.99 13.59 7.90
N LEU A 574 30.59 12.61 7.09
CA LEU A 574 31.03 11.21 7.25
C LEU A 574 32.56 11.09 7.14
N ARG A 575 33.16 11.72 6.12
CA ARG A 575 34.63 11.76 5.95
C ARG A 575 35.33 12.42 7.15
N ALA A 576 34.79 13.54 7.65
CA ALA A 576 35.32 14.18 8.85
C ALA A 576 35.21 13.27 10.08
N GLY A 577 34.12 12.51 10.19
CA GLY A 577 33.90 11.53 11.25
C GLY A 577 34.92 10.40 11.25
N VAL A 578 35.25 9.85 10.07
CA VAL A 578 36.33 8.85 9.92
C VAL A 578 37.67 9.42 10.39
N ASN A 579 38.03 10.63 9.96
CA ASN A 579 39.29 11.27 10.33
C ASN A 579 39.36 11.64 11.82
N GLY A 580 38.22 11.95 12.43
CA GLY A 580 38.10 12.30 13.84
C GLY A 580 37.95 11.10 14.79
N GLY A 581 37.94 9.87 14.27
CA GLY A 581 37.71 8.66 15.08
C GLY A 581 36.27 8.54 15.62
N ALA A 582 35.35 9.38 15.16
CA ALA A 582 33.94 9.36 15.53
C ALA A 582 33.23 8.28 14.70
N GLY A 583 33.32 7.02 15.12
CA GLY A 583 32.63 5.91 14.43
C GLY A 583 31.11 5.92 14.64
N ILE A 584 30.40 5.02 13.94
CA ILE A 584 28.94 4.89 14.04
C ILE A 584 28.64 3.77 15.04
N ALA A 585 28.05 4.12 16.19
CA ALA A 585 27.57 3.13 17.14
C ALA A 585 26.30 2.45 16.62
N LEU A 586 26.13 1.15 16.88
CA LEU A 586 24.89 0.43 16.57
C LEU A 586 23.82 0.68 17.63
N ASN A 587 23.39 1.94 17.73
CA ASN A 587 22.29 2.38 18.58
C ASN A 587 21.51 3.51 17.89
N GLY A 588 20.32 3.83 18.41
CA GLY A 588 19.47 4.83 17.79
C GLY A 588 18.30 5.24 18.68
N SER A 589 17.48 6.14 18.17
CA SER A 589 16.18 6.46 18.77
C SER A 589 15.08 5.63 18.12
N PRO A 590 13.98 5.30 18.84
CA PRO A 590 12.84 4.62 18.24
C PRO A 590 12.25 5.41 17.06
N VAL A 591 11.87 4.71 15.98
CA VAL A 591 11.05 5.28 14.91
C VAL A 591 9.65 5.53 15.47
N SER A 592 9.10 6.73 15.35
CA SER A 592 7.79 7.09 15.93
C SER A 592 6.66 6.16 15.47
N ALA A 593 6.68 5.71 14.21
CA ALA A 593 5.71 4.75 13.68
C ALA A 593 5.76 3.40 14.41
N SER A 594 6.94 3.00 14.92
CA SER A 594 7.11 1.74 15.66
C SER A 594 6.62 1.80 17.12
N LEU A 595 6.31 2.98 17.65
CA LEU A 595 5.92 3.17 19.05
C LEU A 595 4.45 2.83 19.29
N PRO A 596 4.11 2.10 20.38
CA PRO A 596 2.72 1.94 20.79
C PRO A 596 2.07 3.31 21.05
N GLN A 597 0.92 3.60 20.43
CA GLN A 597 0.16 4.81 20.73
C GLN A 597 -0.34 4.78 22.18
N GLN A 598 0.28 5.58 23.05
CA GLN A 598 -0.22 5.83 24.41
C GLN A 598 -0.91 7.19 24.46
N GLN A 599 -2.15 7.21 24.95
CA GLN A 599 -2.93 8.45 25.08
C GLN A 599 -2.53 9.21 26.35
N SER A 600 -2.41 10.54 26.22
CA SER A 600 -2.22 11.43 27.37
C SER A 600 -3.47 11.42 28.26
N VAL A 601 -3.25 11.49 29.57
CA VAL A 601 -4.34 11.54 30.54
C VAL A 601 -4.56 13.00 30.93
N THR A 602 -5.75 13.55 30.67
CA THR A 602 -6.10 14.92 31.08
C THR A 602 -6.83 14.90 32.41
N ILE A 603 -6.21 15.44 33.45
CA ILE A 603 -6.78 15.56 34.79
C ILE A 603 -6.91 17.06 35.11
N GLY A 604 -8.13 17.55 35.34
CA GLY A 604 -8.37 18.94 35.75
C GLY A 604 -7.93 20.01 34.74
N GLY A 605 -7.96 19.71 33.43
CA GLY A 605 -7.52 20.64 32.38
C GLY A 605 -6.01 20.63 32.09
N LEU A 606 -5.22 19.80 32.80
CA LEU A 606 -3.81 19.56 32.53
C LEU A 606 -3.63 18.19 31.87
N SER A 607 -3.12 18.17 30.63
CA SER A 607 -2.79 16.94 29.91
C SER A 607 -1.41 16.44 30.37
N ILE A 608 -1.38 15.32 31.09
CA ILE A 608 -0.16 14.66 31.55
C ILE A 608 0.25 13.67 30.45
N PRO A 609 1.43 13.83 29.82
CA PRO A 609 1.96 12.84 28.88
C PRO A 609 2.15 11.49 29.58
N ALA A 610 1.85 10.39 28.90
CA ALA A 610 2.14 9.06 29.44
C ALA A 610 3.65 8.93 29.73
N PRO A 611 4.06 8.35 30.87
CA PRO A 611 5.46 8.04 31.12
C PRO A 611 5.98 7.07 30.05
N PRO A 612 7.19 7.26 29.52
CA PRO A 612 7.74 6.38 28.51
C PRO A 612 7.79 4.93 29.04
N THR A 613 7.30 3.98 28.25
CA THR A 613 7.40 2.54 28.51
C THR A 613 8.85 2.09 28.58
N ASP A 614 9.13 0.97 29.27
CA ASP A 614 10.48 0.37 29.27
C ASP A 614 10.99 0.12 27.85
N ALA A 615 10.11 -0.16 26.88
CA ALA A 615 10.46 -0.28 25.46
C ALA A 615 10.90 1.06 24.81
N GLN A 616 10.36 2.19 25.26
CA GLN A 616 10.82 3.55 24.92
C GLN A 616 12.10 3.95 25.66
N ILE A 617 12.40 3.34 26.81
CA ILE A 617 13.57 3.65 27.65
C ILE A 617 14.77 2.75 27.32
N SER A 618 14.54 1.47 27.00
CA SER A 618 15.59 0.45 26.84
C SER A 618 16.02 0.24 25.39
N GLY A 619 15.41 0.94 24.42
CA GLY A 619 15.81 0.92 23.01
C GLY A 619 16.08 -0.48 22.46
N GLY A 620 15.03 -1.26 22.24
CA GLY A 620 15.03 -2.49 21.43
C GLY A 620 16.32 -3.33 21.44
N GLY A 621 16.57 -4.11 22.50
CA GLY A 621 17.59 -5.18 22.51
C GLY A 621 19.01 -4.79 22.06
N LYS A 622 19.88 -5.79 21.85
CA LYS A 622 21.15 -5.57 21.15
C LYS A 622 20.85 -5.58 19.66
N VAL A 623 21.23 -4.51 18.93
CA VAL A 623 21.08 -4.44 17.48
C VAL A 623 21.74 -5.64 16.80
N ASP A 624 20.95 -6.42 16.05
CA ASP A 624 21.35 -7.65 15.35
C ASP A 624 21.29 -7.52 13.81
N ALA A 625 20.73 -6.41 13.33
CA ALA A 625 20.66 -6.01 11.94
C ALA A 625 20.75 -4.49 11.78
N ALA A 626 21.46 -4.01 10.75
CA ALA A 626 21.45 -2.60 10.38
C ALA A 626 21.10 -2.44 8.89
N TYR A 627 20.00 -1.74 8.59
CA TYR A 627 19.59 -1.42 7.22
C TYR A 627 20.00 0.01 6.87
N ILE A 628 20.78 0.15 5.79
CA ILE A 628 21.51 1.36 5.43
C ILE A 628 20.98 1.92 4.11
N VAL A 629 20.48 3.14 4.15
CA VAL A 629 20.00 3.86 2.96
C VAL A 629 21.02 4.92 2.60
N ALA A 630 22.00 4.58 1.76
CA ALA A 630 23.14 5.43 1.47
C ALA A 630 23.56 5.31 -0.01
N THR A 631 24.17 6.37 -0.53
CA THR A 631 24.84 6.36 -1.83
C THR A 631 26.15 5.55 -1.77
N PRO A 632 26.75 5.18 -2.91
CA PRO A 632 28.02 4.44 -2.94
C PRO A 632 29.16 5.19 -2.24
N GLN A 633 29.16 6.52 -2.30
CA GLN A 633 30.15 7.36 -1.62
C GLN A 633 29.93 7.40 -0.10
N GLU A 634 28.68 7.41 0.35
CA GLU A 634 28.35 7.45 1.78
C GLU A 634 28.58 6.08 2.43
N ILE A 635 28.19 4.98 1.79
CA ILE A 635 28.36 3.63 2.35
C ILE A 635 29.83 3.23 2.49
N ALA A 636 30.69 3.73 1.61
CA ALA A 636 32.15 3.63 1.70
C ALA A 636 32.70 4.19 3.02
N PHE A 637 32.05 5.18 3.62
CA PHE A 637 32.44 5.68 4.95
C PHE A 637 31.68 4.99 6.08
N ILE A 638 30.38 4.74 5.90
CA ILE A 638 29.51 4.20 6.97
C ILE A 638 30.02 2.84 7.47
N LYS A 639 30.35 1.91 6.56
CA LYS A 639 30.77 0.56 6.97
C LYS A 639 32.08 0.57 7.77
N PRO A 640 33.16 1.24 7.34
CA PRO A 640 34.36 1.42 8.16
C PRO A 640 34.08 2.10 9.50
N MET A 641 33.21 3.11 9.56
CA MET A 641 32.85 3.78 10.82
C MET A 641 32.13 2.85 11.80
N ILE A 642 31.27 1.94 11.32
CA ILE A 642 30.64 0.90 12.15
C ILE A 642 31.72 -0.06 12.68
N ALA A 643 32.62 -0.53 11.82
CA ALA A 643 33.68 -1.46 12.20
C ALA A 643 34.65 -0.83 13.22
N MET A 644 35.00 0.44 13.06
CA MET A 644 35.87 1.19 13.98
C MET A 644 35.27 1.30 15.39
N ARG A 645 33.95 1.48 15.51
CA ARG A 645 33.29 1.68 16.81
C ARG A 645 32.88 0.37 17.50
N ASN A 646 32.44 -0.62 16.74
CA ASN A 646 31.82 -1.84 17.26
C ASN A 646 32.69 -3.09 17.05
N GLY A 647 33.83 -2.96 16.35
CA GLY A 647 34.65 -4.06 15.86
C GLY A 647 34.08 -4.68 14.58
N SER A 648 34.94 -5.38 13.83
CA SER A 648 34.54 -6.10 12.60
C SER A 648 33.61 -7.30 12.84
N GLN A 649 33.42 -7.70 14.11
CA GLN A 649 32.59 -8.80 14.57
C GLN A 649 31.46 -8.29 15.49
N SER A 650 30.84 -7.16 15.14
CA SER A 650 29.78 -6.52 15.94
C SER A 650 28.59 -7.46 16.22
N GLY A 651 28.42 -8.49 15.40
CA GLY A 651 27.34 -9.47 15.45
C GLY A 651 26.07 -9.01 14.72
N ALA A 652 26.05 -7.77 14.24
CA ALA A 652 24.96 -7.24 13.42
C ALA A 652 25.21 -7.54 11.93
N THR A 653 24.19 -8.03 11.24
CA THR A 653 24.24 -8.16 9.78
C THR A 653 23.93 -6.81 9.13
N LEU A 654 24.76 -6.39 8.18
CA LEU A 654 24.58 -5.13 7.47
C LEU A 654 23.81 -5.38 6.17
N TYR A 655 22.77 -4.59 5.96
CA TYR A 655 21.92 -4.57 4.77
C TYR A 655 21.93 -3.16 4.18
N ALA A 656 21.84 -3.03 2.86
CA ALA A 656 21.73 -1.74 2.21
C ALA A 656 20.70 -1.76 1.08
N SER A 657 20.17 -0.58 0.73
CA SER A 657 19.31 -0.46 -0.44
C SER A 657 20.12 -0.44 -1.75
N SER A 658 19.42 -0.61 -2.87
CA SER A 658 19.96 -0.51 -4.24
C SER A 658 20.67 0.81 -4.50
N ARG A 659 20.32 1.87 -3.76
CA ARG A 659 21.03 3.17 -3.77
C ARG A 659 22.52 3.07 -3.46
N SER A 660 22.95 2.04 -2.73
CA SER A 660 24.36 1.82 -2.39
C SER A 660 25.17 1.16 -3.50
N ALA A 661 24.49 0.53 -4.46
CA ALA A 661 25.11 -0.21 -5.57
C ALA A 661 25.51 0.73 -6.71
N GLN A 662 26.64 0.42 -7.36
CA GLN A 662 27.12 1.12 -8.55
C GLN A 662 27.74 0.15 -9.55
N GLY A 663 27.53 0.41 -10.84
CA GLY A 663 28.03 -0.43 -11.93
C GLY A 663 29.52 -0.40 -12.19
N THR A 664 30.23 0.52 -11.55
CA THR A 664 31.68 0.70 -11.68
C THR A 664 32.42 0.29 -10.41
N ALA A 665 31.74 -0.37 -9.46
CA ALA A 665 32.37 -0.86 -8.24
C ALA A 665 33.50 -1.85 -8.58
N GLY A 666 34.74 -1.39 -8.46
CA GLY A 666 35.93 -2.20 -8.66
C GLY A 666 36.13 -3.25 -7.56
N PRO A 667 37.06 -4.20 -7.74
CA PRO A 667 37.33 -5.26 -6.77
C PRO A 667 37.64 -4.75 -5.36
N ASP A 668 38.34 -3.62 -5.23
CA ASP A 668 38.70 -3.01 -3.94
C ASP A 668 37.46 -2.59 -3.15
N PHE A 669 36.51 -1.91 -3.79
CA PHE A 669 35.24 -1.55 -3.15
C PHE A 669 34.45 -2.78 -2.74
N ARG A 670 34.43 -3.84 -3.57
CA ARG A 670 33.73 -5.10 -3.25
C ARG A 670 34.36 -5.82 -2.05
N LEU A 671 35.69 -5.79 -1.94
CA LEU A 671 36.40 -6.33 -0.78
C LEU A 671 36.13 -5.49 0.47
N GLU A 672 36.15 -4.17 0.36
CA GLU A 672 35.79 -3.28 1.47
C GLU A 672 34.35 -3.50 1.93
N MET A 673 33.45 -3.82 0.99
CA MET A 673 32.04 -4.13 1.26
C MET A 673 31.76 -5.60 1.65
N ASP A 674 32.77 -6.46 1.81
CA ASP A 674 32.62 -7.88 2.19
C ASP A 674 31.65 -8.13 3.37
N GLY A 675 30.68 -9.02 3.18
CA GLY A 675 29.64 -9.34 4.16
C GLY A 675 28.40 -8.43 4.15
N LEU A 676 28.43 -7.28 3.47
CA LEU A 676 27.26 -6.42 3.27
C LEU A 676 26.29 -7.10 2.29
N GLN A 677 25.01 -7.22 2.71
CA GLN A 677 23.92 -7.59 1.81
C GLN A 677 23.25 -6.34 1.25
N TYR A 678 22.76 -6.38 0.02
CA TYR A 678 22.02 -5.27 -0.56
C TYR A 678 20.96 -5.76 -1.55
N SER A 679 19.86 -5.03 -1.64
CA SER A 679 18.81 -5.27 -2.63
C SER A 679 19.17 -4.65 -3.98
N GLU A 680 18.75 -5.29 -5.07
CA GLU A 680 18.88 -4.78 -6.43
C GLU A 680 17.77 -5.36 -7.33
N ILE A 681 17.47 -4.69 -8.43
CA ILE A 681 16.52 -5.20 -9.41
C ILE A 681 17.03 -6.48 -10.09
N PRO A 682 16.15 -7.45 -10.42
CA PRO A 682 16.54 -8.72 -11.04
C PRO A 682 17.41 -8.58 -12.30
N MET A 683 17.17 -7.55 -13.12
CA MET A 683 17.99 -7.27 -14.31
C MET A 683 19.46 -7.03 -13.95
N LEU A 684 19.73 -6.14 -12.98
CA LEU A 684 21.08 -5.79 -12.55
C LEU A 684 21.68 -6.86 -11.63
N ALA A 685 20.85 -7.70 -11.01
CA ALA A 685 21.29 -8.87 -10.27
C ALA A 685 21.74 -10.03 -11.18
N GLY A 686 21.49 -9.97 -12.49
CA GLY A 686 21.95 -10.96 -13.47
C GLY A 686 20.86 -11.90 -14.01
N SER A 687 19.59 -11.69 -13.66
CA SER A 687 18.47 -12.55 -14.10
C SER A 687 18.13 -12.38 -15.58
N ASN A 688 18.60 -11.30 -16.22
CA ASN A 688 18.43 -11.03 -17.65
C ASN A 688 19.69 -10.36 -18.25
N PRO A 689 20.75 -11.13 -18.53
CA PRO A 689 22.06 -10.58 -18.92
C PRO A 689 22.05 -9.86 -20.27
N ALA A 690 21.23 -10.32 -21.22
CA ALA A 690 21.08 -9.67 -22.52
C ALA A 690 20.45 -8.27 -22.41
N LEU A 691 19.35 -8.16 -21.66
CA LEU A 691 18.73 -6.86 -21.40
C LEU A 691 19.64 -5.97 -20.56
N MET A 692 20.34 -6.52 -19.57
CA MET A 692 21.31 -5.79 -18.75
C MET A 692 22.41 -5.16 -19.62
N GLN A 693 23.01 -5.92 -20.54
CA GLN A 693 24.04 -5.40 -21.45
C GLN A 693 23.50 -4.29 -22.36
N GLN A 694 22.28 -4.47 -22.90
CA GLN A 694 21.61 -3.47 -23.71
C GLN A 694 21.34 -2.18 -22.91
N ALA A 695 20.78 -2.30 -21.72
CA ALA A 695 20.46 -1.18 -20.84
C ALA A 695 21.74 -0.40 -20.47
N LEU A 696 22.77 -1.10 -19.96
CA LEU A 696 24.02 -0.49 -19.52
C LEU A 696 24.78 0.20 -20.66
N SER A 697 24.77 -0.36 -21.87
CA SER A 697 25.36 0.29 -23.05
C SER A 697 24.63 1.59 -23.40
N THR A 698 23.30 1.61 -23.24
CA THR A 698 22.45 2.78 -23.56
C THR A 698 22.66 3.92 -22.56
N VAL A 699 22.80 3.58 -21.28
CA VAL A 699 22.89 4.54 -20.17
C VAL A 699 24.31 4.78 -19.67
N ARG A 700 25.33 4.31 -20.40
CA ARG A 700 26.76 4.47 -20.07
C ARG A 700 27.12 3.97 -18.67
N ASN A 701 26.62 2.79 -18.32
CA ASN A 701 26.80 2.14 -17.01
C ASN A 701 26.22 2.89 -15.80
N ASP A 702 25.38 3.90 -16.00
CA ASP A 702 24.66 4.54 -14.90
C ASP A 702 23.52 3.63 -14.41
N TYR A 703 23.66 3.09 -13.19
CA TYR A 703 22.68 2.16 -12.63
C TYR A 703 21.33 2.81 -12.33
N SER A 704 21.30 4.09 -11.94
CA SER A 704 20.03 4.79 -11.71
C SER A 704 19.22 4.88 -13.00
N LEU A 705 19.88 5.24 -14.11
CA LEU A 705 19.25 5.22 -15.43
C LEU A 705 18.95 3.79 -15.91
N ALA A 706 19.79 2.80 -15.62
CA ALA A 706 19.51 1.40 -15.96
C ALA A 706 18.25 0.88 -15.27
N ARG A 707 18.00 1.25 -14.00
CA ARG A 707 16.75 0.93 -13.30
C ARG A 707 15.54 1.57 -13.97
N LEU A 708 15.64 2.81 -14.43
CA LEU A 708 14.57 3.46 -15.21
C LEU A 708 14.35 2.81 -16.58
N TYR A 709 15.41 2.30 -17.21
CA TYR A 709 15.30 1.52 -18.43
C TYR A 709 14.51 0.23 -18.18
N ALA A 710 14.84 -0.51 -17.10
CA ALA A 710 14.09 -1.68 -16.67
C ALA A 710 12.63 -1.35 -16.31
N MET A 711 12.38 -0.18 -15.70
CA MET A 711 11.03 0.31 -15.43
C MET A 711 10.25 0.52 -16.72
N GLY A 712 10.85 1.04 -17.78
CA GLY A 712 10.22 1.13 -19.10
C GLY A 712 9.82 -0.24 -19.64
N VAL A 713 10.71 -1.23 -19.52
CA VAL A 713 10.45 -2.61 -19.94
C VAL A 713 9.29 -3.22 -19.17
N ASP A 714 9.27 -3.06 -17.86
CA ASP A 714 8.21 -3.60 -17.01
C ASP A 714 6.90 -2.81 -17.12
N ALA A 715 6.95 -1.51 -17.43
CA ALA A 715 5.75 -0.73 -17.71
C ALA A 715 5.02 -1.24 -18.96
N TRP A 716 5.75 -1.74 -19.97
CA TRP A 716 5.13 -2.44 -21.10
C TRP A 716 4.44 -3.74 -20.65
N ALA A 717 5.12 -4.55 -19.82
CA ALA A 717 4.55 -5.78 -19.27
C ALA A 717 3.28 -5.51 -18.45
N LEU A 718 3.37 -4.58 -17.51
CA LEU A 718 2.25 -4.15 -16.67
C LEU A 718 1.10 -3.55 -17.49
N ALA A 719 1.37 -2.82 -18.57
CA ALA A 719 0.31 -2.31 -19.45
C ALA A 719 -0.45 -3.45 -20.15
N ASN A 720 0.24 -4.50 -20.58
CA ASN A 720 -0.38 -5.70 -21.17
C ASN A 720 -1.13 -6.55 -20.15
N HIS A 721 -0.76 -6.47 -18.87
CA HIS A 721 -1.39 -7.18 -17.77
C HIS A 721 -2.19 -6.27 -16.84
N PHE A 722 -2.54 -5.05 -17.27
CA PHE A 722 -3.13 -4.02 -16.41
C PHE A 722 -4.39 -4.51 -15.72
N THR A 723 -5.28 -5.16 -16.48
CA THR A 723 -6.53 -5.67 -15.94
C THR A 723 -6.32 -6.83 -14.98
N GLN A 724 -5.37 -7.73 -15.25
CA GLN A 724 -5.02 -8.83 -14.36
C GLN A 724 -4.44 -8.30 -13.05
N MET A 725 -3.45 -7.41 -13.11
CA MET A 725 -2.88 -6.74 -11.92
C MET A 725 -3.97 -6.08 -11.08
N ARG A 726 -4.98 -5.49 -11.71
CA ARG A 726 -6.05 -4.78 -11.00
C ARG A 726 -7.12 -5.69 -10.39
N GLN A 727 -7.47 -6.76 -11.08
CA GLN A 727 -8.69 -7.53 -10.78
C GLN A 727 -8.44 -8.92 -10.22
N VAL A 728 -7.24 -9.48 -10.38
CA VAL A 728 -6.89 -10.82 -9.91
C VAL A 728 -6.03 -10.68 -8.63
N PRO A 729 -6.59 -10.95 -7.44
CA PRO A 729 -5.84 -10.89 -6.20
C PRO A 729 -4.67 -11.88 -6.23
N GLY A 730 -3.47 -11.40 -5.84
CA GLY A 730 -2.27 -12.22 -5.83
C GLY A 730 -1.70 -12.55 -7.21
N PHE A 731 -2.16 -11.88 -8.28
CA PHE A 731 -1.50 -11.97 -9.58
C PHE A 731 -0.08 -11.42 -9.49
N GLU A 732 0.86 -12.20 -9.98
CA GLU A 732 2.29 -11.92 -9.93
C GLU A 732 2.87 -11.92 -11.33
N LEU A 733 3.74 -10.95 -11.60
CA LEU A 733 4.47 -10.83 -12.85
C LEU A 733 5.97 -10.72 -12.57
N ASN A 734 6.76 -11.63 -13.13
CA ASN A 734 8.22 -11.58 -12.98
C ASN A 734 8.76 -10.44 -13.85
N GLY A 735 9.11 -9.34 -13.20
CA GLY A 735 9.63 -8.13 -13.82
C GLY A 735 11.16 -8.05 -13.76
N ASN A 736 11.72 -7.20 -14.61
CA ASN A 736 13.13 -6.82 -14.59
C ASN A 736 13.46 -5.90 -13.40
N THR A 737 12.45 -5.27 -12.81
CA THR A 737 12.50 -4.39 -11.63
C THR A 737 12.12 -5.10 -10.31
N GLY A 738 11.69 -6.36 -10.37
CA GLY A 738 11.31 -7.19 -9.22
C GLY A 738 10.18 -8.14 -9.58
N ASP A 739 9.84 -9.05 -8.67
CA ASP A 739 8.56 -9.76 -8.79
C ASP A 739 7.44 -8.78 -8.44
N LEU A 740 6.53 -8.53 -9.40
CA LEU A 740 5.54 -7.45 -9.35
C LEU A 740 4.19 -7.98 -8.89
N THR A 741 3.64 -7.37 -7.84
CA THR A 741 2.29 -7.67 -7.32
C THR A 741 1.53 -6.37 -7.10
N ALA A 742 0.19 -6.42 -7.03
CA ALA A 742 -0.63 -5.24 -6.77
C ALA A 742 -1.34 -5.30 -5.42
N THR A 743 -1.40 -4.17 -4.72
CA THR A 743 -2.29 -3.99 -3.56
C THR A 743 -3.75 -3.83 -4.00
N GLN A 744 -4.68 -3.81 -3.04
CA GLN A 744 -6.10 -3.51 -3.29
C GLN A 744 -6.33 -2.13 -3.93
N ASP A 745 -5.41 -1.20 -3.73
CA ASP A 745 -5.45 0.15 -4.33
C ASP A 745 -4.69 0.23 -5.67
N CYS A 746 -4.23 -0.91 -6.18
CA CYS A 746 -3.37 -1.05 -7.35
C CYS A 746 -2.05 -0.28 -7.28
N VAL A 747 -1.45 -0.24 -6.09
CA VAL A 747 -0.03 0.12 -5.95
C VAL A 747 0.78 -1.12 -6.26
N ILE A 748 1.71 -1.01 -7.20
CA ILE A 748 2.55 -2.11 -7.64
C ILE A 748 3.73 -2.25 -6.67
N ASN A 749 3.71 -3.31 -5.87
CA ASN A 749 4.81 -3.70 -5.00
C ASN A 749 5.84 -4.52 -5.79
N ARG A 750 7.10 -4.43 -5.36
CA ARG A 750 8.23 -5.13 -5.96
C ARG A 750 8.96 -5.94 -4.91
N LYS A 751 9.18 -7.21 -5.19
CA LYS A 751 10.15 -8.03 -4.44
C LYS A 751 11.49 -7.99 -5.17
N LEU A 752 12.54 -7.56 -4.47
CA LEU A 752 13.86 -7.35 -5.08
C LEU A 752 14.76 -8.58 -4.92
N SER A 753 15.81 -8.63 -5.73
CA SER A 753 16.90 -9.60 -5.58
C SER A 753 17.84 -9.15 -4.46
N TRP A 754 18.19 -10.06 -3.56
CA TRP A 754 19.20 -9.77 -2.53
C TRP A 754 20.55 -10.35 -2.93
N LEU A 755 21.57 -9.50 -2.88
CA LEU A 755 22.95 -9.79 -3.23
C LEU A 755 23.84 -9.59 -2.01
N LYS A 756 25.02 -10.21 -2.02
CA LYS A 756 26.01 -10.13 -0.96
C LYS A 756 27.40 -9.94 -1.57
N TYR A 757 28.17 -9.01 -1.01
CA TYR A 757 29.60 -8.93 -1.29
C TYR A 757 30.32 -10.05 -0.53
N GLN A 758 31.04 -10.92 -1.24
CA GLN A 758 31.79 -12.03 -0.66
C GLN A 758 33.14 -12.19 -1.38
N GLN A 759 34.24 -12.02 -0.66
CA GLN A 759 35.62 -12.19 -1.15
C GLN A 759 35.90 -11.39 -2.44
N GLY A 760 35.36 -10.17 -2.54
CA GLY A 760 35.52 -9.31 -3.72
C GLY A 760 34.60 -9.66 -4.89
N GLN A 761 33.74 -10.67 -4.74
CA GLN A 761 32.69 -11.04 -5.68
C GLN A 761 31.32 -10.62 -5.16
N ILE A 762 30.35 -10.58 -6.07
CA ILE A 762 28.93 -10.41 -5.75
C ILE A 762 28.30 -11.79 -5.92
N VAL A 763 27.55 -12.24 -4.92
CA VAL A 763 26.84 -13.53 -4.92
C VAL A 763 25.38 -13.31 -4.47
N PRO A 764 24.43 -14.19 -4.82
CA PRO A 764 23.10 -14.15 -4.23
C PRO A 764 23.15 -14.27 -2.69
N ALA A 765 22.39 -13.44 -1.99
CA ALA A 765 22.23 -13.57 -0.55
C ALA A 765 21.22 -14.69 -0.27
N SER A 766 21.66 -15.73 0.44
CA SER A 766 20.83 -16.89 0.85
C SER A 766 20.25 -16.72 2.24
#